data_AF-A0A1I3DB50-F1
#
_entry.id   AF-A0A1I3DB50-F1
#
_cell.length_a   1.000
_cell.length_b   1.000
_cell.length_c   1.000
_cell.angle_alpha   90.00
_cell.angle_beta   90.00
_cell.angle_gamma   90.00
#
_symmetry.space_group_name_H-M   'P 1'
#
loop_
_entity.id
_entity.type
_entity.pdbx_description
1 polymer ?
#
loop_
_entity_poly.entity_id
_entity_poly.type
_entity_poly.pdbx_seq_one_letter_code
_entity_poly.pdbx_strand_id
1 'polypeptide(L)'
;MKRKKILVLMVFILVFSVLHVTYATEYYEGNNAKLRELGEQWLNENPDIRNASPQEKADFMTRKYMEQLQRDNAPLDSTYGDSFSRTVTGTTDRMVNCSTHYLNLSELFRTAGIDDRRMGQVEATKTGIRGTNLFDVNRNHGTITVLGDDNVYRTYDVWIHAKEREEHNDREDARLMQAARRGSLTVRPPERYDVYGDVDNSRYIGMPVEEWSQQMNNKGYGQYEYRSHATHYVIDKEQAEGLLISSDNIGTIPLLQRTGWGREYTIVADNAGDAIRIRNLYDYNDEMNNRRMPAIARGQEDPGSNLITPLTTDPVFRVSIGGERHINDPEGTYAYAASVSPAGEYLYEWRFGESIRSGGATINISYDHLKENTEVTLGVRVANQEGKVLTSGEAAIRITFDEEDEVAVTIDGDPVRIYFLEEDEDYLEHSFSARASQPGNYTYEWSFGDGRSWSQTPGEGRISGGTITYEEITDNTSFILGVRLKDEQGEVLGRDQMTINVVKDEEPEEMEEREDIMARCNEWYESGSGGAGTTRTTYDISSLPVGTSFEMRFDAYSIPDRFIVEYEGVEVYNSGWRGSQSRAAAKPELYPGGVSGAGSGSVSNIFTKNEAQHFTVTVIGPEAGTAWQYALRANCPEIPEAEEGSVPTE
;
A
#
# COMPACT_ATOMS: atom_id res chain seq x y z
N MET A 1 -44.98 -27.26 16.05
CA MET A 1 -45.07 -25.86 16.56
C MET A 1 -43.73 -25.15 16.76
N LYS A 2 -42.63 -25.83 17.17
CA LYS A 2 -41.32 -25.18 17.40
C LYS A 2 -40.61 -24.65 16.13
N ARG A 3 -40.64 -25.37 15.01
CA ARG A 3 -39.98 -24.96 13.75
C ARG A 3 -40.54 -23.67 13.13
N LYS A 4 -41.85 -23.44 13.20
CA LYS A 4 -42.48 -22.20 12.70
C LYS A 4 -42.10 -20.95 13.52
N LYS A 5 -41.78 -21.09 14.81
CA LYS A 5 -41.34 -19.96 15.65
C LYS A 5 -39.88 -19.56 15.40
N ILE A 6 -39.04 -20.53 15.02
CA ILE A 6 -37.62 -20.28 14.70
C ILE A 6 -37.50 -19.60 13.33
N LEU A 7 -38.28 -20.05 12.33
CA LEU A 7 -38.30 -19.43 11.00
C LEU A 7 -38.77 -17.96 11.06
N VAL A 8 -39.81 -17.65 11.84
CA VAL A 8 -40.30 -16.27 12.00
C VAL A 8 -39.30 -15.39 12.73
N LEU A 9 -38.56 -15.93 13.71
CA LEU A 9 -37.53 -15.19 14.43
C LEU A 9 -36.31 -14.91 13.54
N MET A 10 -35.88 -15.88 12.73
CA MET A 10 -34.76 -15.70 11.79
C MET A 10 -35.11 -14.72 10.67
N VAL A 11 -36.33 -14.76 10.13
CA VAL A 11 -36.79 -13.76 9.14
C VAL A 11 -36.86 -12.37 9.77
N PHE A 12 -37.29 -12.25 11.03
CA PHE A 12 -37.28 -10.96 11.73
C PHE A 12 -35.88 -10.42 11.96
N ILE A 13 -34.91 -11.29 12.32
CA ILE A 13 -33.51 -10.89 12.52
C ILE A 13 -32.89 -10.51 11.19
N LEU A 14 -33.07 -11.30 10.12
CA LEU A 14 -32.52 -11.03 8.79
C LEU A 14 -33.05 -9.70 8.22
N VAL A 15 -34.36 -9.44 8.34
CA VAL A 15 -34.97 -8.18 7.91
C VAL A 15 -34.46 -7.00 8.74
N PHE A 16 -34.26 -7.17 10.06
CA PHE A 16 -33.68 -6.12 10.90
C PHE A 16 -32.21 -5.83 10.57
N SER A 17 -31.40 -6.85 10.27
CA SER A 17 -29.98 -6.72 9.93
C SER A 17 -29.78 -6.02 8.58
N VAL A 18 -30.54 -6.43 7.56
CA VAL A 18 -30.49 -5.84 6.21
C VAL A 18 -30.93 -4.37 6.24
N LEU A 19 -31.91 -4.02 7.08
CA LEU A 19 -32.35 -2.63 7.29
C LEU A 19 -31.34 -1.76 8.07
N HIS A 20 -30.40 -2.32 8.83
CA HIS A 20 -29.40 -1.52 9.57
C HIS A 20 -28.13 -1.23 8.75
N VAL A 21 -27.72 -2.16 7.88
CA VAL A 21 -26.50 -2.02 7.07
C VAL A 21 -26.73 -1.09 5.86
N THR A 22 -27.86 -1.24 5.17
CA THR A 22 -28.25 -0.33 4.07
C THR A 22 -28.46 1.11 4.55
N TYR A 23 -28.96 1.31 5.77
CA TYR A 23 -29.14 2.64 6.36
C TYR A 23 -27.83 3.36 6.72
N ALA A 24 -26.70 2.64 6.85
CA ALA A 24 -25.42 3.22 7.24
C ALA A 24 -24.59 3.68 6.04
N THR A 25 -24.50 2.88 4.97
CA THR A 25 -23.79 3.23 3.74
C THR A 25 -24.50 4.33 2.94
N GLU A 26 -25.83 4.26 2.83
CA GLU A 26 -26.65 5.28 2.16
C GLU A 26 -26.60 6.67 2.88
N TYR A 27 -26.14 6.69 4.15
CA TYR A 27 -26.14 7.88 5.02
C TYR A 27 -24.80 8.64 5.08
N TYR A 28 -23.65 7.97 4.96
CA TYR A 28 -22.33 8.62 4.89
C TYR A 28 -22.05 9.22 3.50
N GLU A 29 -22.38 8.48 2.43
CA GLU A 29 -22.33 9.00 1.07
C GLU A 29 -23.25 10.22 0.90
N GLY A 30 -24.41 10.21 1.57
CA GLY A 30 -25.40 11.29 1.49
C GLY A 30 -24.96 12.65 2.06
N ASN A 31 -24.06 12.68 3.06
CA ASN A 31 -23.59 13.95 3.63
C ASN A 31 -22.40 14.55 2.85
N ASN A 32 -21.45 13.71 2.42
CA ASN A 32 -20.36 14.16 1.54
C ASN A 32 -20.90 14.63 0.19
N ALA A 33 -21.88 13.92 -0.38
CA ALA A 33 -22.56 14.33 -1.61
C ALA A 33 -23.21 15.72 -1.48
N LYS A 34 -23.88 16.02 -0.35
CA LYS A 34 -24.45 17.34 -0.09
C LYS A 34 -23.40 18.45 0.06
N LEU A 35 -22.27 18.16 0.71
CA LEU A 35 -21.17 19.12 0.83
C LEU A 35 -20.50 19.39 -0.52
N ARG A 36 -20.32 18.36 -1.35
CA ARG A 36 -19.87 18.52 -2.75
C ARG A 36 -20.85 19.35 -3.56
N GLU A 37 -22.14 19.05 -3.48
CA GLU A 37 -23.19 19.80 -4.18
C GLU A 37 -23.20 21.27 -3.77
N LEU A 38 -23.13 21.56 -2.47
CA LEU A 38 -23.04 22.93 -1.95
C LEU A 38 -21.75 23.62 -2.42
N GLY A 39 -20.61 22.93 -2.35
CA GLY A 39 -19.33 23.46 -2.80
C GLY A 39 -19.34 23.80 -4.29
N GLU A 40 -19.84 22.90 -5.14
CA GLU A 40 -20.00 23.13 -6.57
C GLU A 40 -20.99 24.27 -6.86
N GLN A 41 -22.09 24.36 -6.10
CA GLN A 41 -23.00 25.49 -6.21
C GLN A 41 -22.28 26.82 -5.92
N TRP A 42 -21.52 26.92 -4.84
CA TRP A 42 -20.79 28.13 -4.48
C TRP A 42 -19.74 28.51 -5.53
N LEU A 43 -19.03 27.54 -6.10
CA LEU A 43 -18.07 27.74 -7.19
C LEU A 43 -18.75 28.15 -8.50
N ASN A 44 -19.95 27.65 -8.78
CA ASN A 44 -20.75 28.05 -9.94
C ASN A 44 -21.27 29.49 -9.81
N GLU A 45 -21.65 29.90 -8.60
CA GLU A 45 -22.06 31.27 -8.30
C GLU A 45 -20.87 32.26 -8.31
N ASN A 46 -19.64 31.76 -8.13
CA ASN A 46 -18.41 32.55 -8.01
C ASN A 46 -17.28 31.95 -8.87
N PRO A 47 -17.40 31.99 -10.22
CA PRO A 47 -16.51 31.26 -11.13
C PRO A 47 -15.05 31.70 -11.04
N ASP A 48 -14.77 32.95 -10.66
CA ASP A 48 -13.42 33.47 -10.50
C ASP A 48 -12.61 32.69 -9.43
N ILE A 49 -13.29 32.10 -8.44
CA ILE A 49 -12.65 31.30 -7.39
C ILE A 49 -12.07 29.99 -7.92
N ARG A 50 -12.64 29.41 -8.99
CA ARG A 50 -12.15 28.14 -9.55
C ARG A 50 -10.69 28.22 -10.02
N ASN A 51 -10.24 29.40 -10.45
CA ASN A 51 -8.88 29.65 -10.92
C ASN A 51 -8.03 30.44 -9.91
N ALA A 52 -8.55 30.72 -8.72
CA ALA A 52 -7.83 31.43 -7.68
C ALA A 52 -6.74 30.55 -7.05
N SER A 53 -5.84 31.18 -6.28
CA SER A 53 -4.81 30.43 -5.53
C SER A 53 -5.44 29.46 -4.54
N PRO A 54 -4.74 28.38 -4.13
CA PRO A 54 -5.24 27.45 -3.11
C PRO A 54 -5.65 28.13 -1.81
N GLN A 55 -4.95 29.23 -1.46
CA GLN A 55 -5.27 30.05 -0.30
C GLN A 55 -6.62 30.75 -0.46
N GLU A 56 -6.83 31.46 -1.58
CA GLU A 56 -8.09 32.17 -1.84
C GLU A 56 -9.29 31.21 -1.93
N LYS A 57 -9.07 30.01 -2.49
CA LYS A 57 -10.07 28.94 -2.52
C LYS A 57 -10.45 28.49 -1.11
N ALA A 58 -9.46 28.23 -0.26
CA ALA A 58 -9.70 27.78 1.10
C ALA A 58 -10.38 28.86 1.95
N ASP A 59 -9.94 30.12 1.85
CA ASP A 59 -10.58 31.28 2.49
C ASP A 59 -12.06 31.42 2.05
N PHE A 60 -12.32 31.30 0.75
CA PHE A 60 -13.69 31.35 0.21
C PHE A 60 -14.56 30.21 0.72
N MET A 61 -14.08 28.96 0.65
CA MET A 61 -14.85 27.79 1.06
C MET A 61 -15.12 27.78 2.57
N THR A 62 -14.13 28.11 3.38
CA THR A 62 -14.31 28.24 4.83
C THR A 62 -15.33 29.33 5.17
N ARG A 63 -15.29 30.46 4.45
CA ARG A 63 -16.28 31.53 4.64
C ARG A 63 -17.69 31.10 4.30
N LYS A 64 -17.90 30.47 3.14
CA LYS A 64 -19.22 29.98 2.74
C LYS A 64 -19.76 28.93 3.70
N TYR A 65 -18.88 28.07 4.19
CA TYR A 65 -19.24 27.10 5.22
C TYR A 65 -19.70 27.77 6.52
N MET A 66 -18.98 28.79 7.00
CA MET A 66 -19.40 29.55 8.19
C MET A 66 -20.70 30.34 7.97
N GLU A 67 -20.89 30.96 6.80
CA GLU A 67 -22.16 31.62 6.42
C GLU A 67 -23.34 30.64 6.43
N GLN A 68 -23.11 29.40 5.97
CA GLN A 68 -24.13 28.36 5.98
C GLN A 68 -24.47 27.93 7.42
N LEU A 69 -23.46 27.69 8.26
CA LEU A 69 -23.64 27.42 9.70
C LEU A 69 -24.35 28.59 10.41
N GLN A 70 -24.11 29.83 10.00
CA GLN A 70 -24.85 30.98 10.52
C GLN A 70 -26.32 30.95 10.12
N ARG A 71 -26.59 30.78 8.82
CA ARG A 71 -27.94 30.86 8.23
C ARG A 71 -28.87 29.82 8.84
N ASP A 72 -28.35 28.63 9.08
CA ASP A 72 -29.15 27.54 9.64
C ASP A 72 -29.42 27.72 11.14
N ASN A 73 -29.01 28.87 11.71
CA ASN A 73 -28.92 29.14 13.14
C ASN A 73 -28.32 27.93 13.85
N ALA A 74 -27.33 27.36 13.18
CA ALA A 74 -26.82 26.06 13.49
C ALA A 74 -26.11 26.25 14.83
N PRO A 75 -26.55 25.58 15.92
CA PRO A 75 -25.77 25.62 17.15
C PRO A 75 -24.34 25.17 16.81
N LEU A 76 -23.37 25.46 17.69
CA LEU A 76 -22.08 24.76 17.66
C LEU A 76 -22.31 23.26 17.39
N ASP A 77 -23.39 22.74 17.99
CA ASP A 77 -24.10 21.50 17.76
C ASP A 77 -25.22 21.58 16.68
N SER A 78 -24.87 21.58 15.39
CA SER A 78 -25.86 21.56 14.32
C SER A 78 -25.79 20.34 13.41
N THR A 79 -26.95 20.02 12.84
CA THR A 79 -27.31 18.78 12.15
C THR A 79 -26.57 18.49 10.84
N TYR A 80 -25.66 19.37 10.39
CA TYR A 80 -24.76 19.05 9.28
C TYR A 80 -23.62 18.08 9.67
N GLY A 81 -23.54 17.67 10.95
CA GLY A 81 -22.55 16.71 11.47
C GLY A 81 -23.09 15.57 12.36
N ASP A 82 -24.41 15.32 12.38
CA ASP A 82 -25.09 14.43 13.34
C ASP A 82 -24.78 12.92 13.14
N SER A 83 -23.98 12.53 12.14
CA SER A 83 -23.80 11.13 11.75
C SER A 83 -22.72 10.39 12.56
N PHE A 84 -21.55 11.00 12.76
CA PHE A 84 -20.41 10.31 13.37
C PHE A 84 -20.59 10.05 14.88
N SER A 85 -21.12 11.02 15.63
CA SER A 85 -21.36 10.90 17.07
C SER A 85 -22.40 9.82 17.41
N ARG A 86 -23.47 9.70 16.60
CA ARG A 86 -24.55 8.70 16.80
C ARG A 86 -24.07 7.27 16.64
N THR A 87 -23.23 7.00 15.64
CA THR A 87 -22.71 5.65 15.36
C THR A 87 -21.80 5.16 16.48
N VAL A 88 -21.03 6.06 17.11
CA VAL A 88 -20.00 5.65 18.08
C VAL A 88 -20.46 5.72 19.53
N THR A 89 -21.36 6.66 19.88
CA THR A 89 -21.76 6.88 21.28
C THR A 89 -23.18 6.43 21.61
N GLY A 90 -24.02 6.16 20.62
CA GLY A 90 -25.39 5.66 20.81
C GLY A 90 -26.35 6.65 21.47
N THR A 91 -25.98 7.92 21.63
CA THR A 91 -26.84 8.96 22.19
C THR A 91 -27.19 10.03 21.15
N THR A 92 -28.35 10.67 21.33
CA THR A 92 -28.79 11.84 20.54
C THR A 92 -28.06 13.13 20.94
N ASP A 93 -27.01 13.04 21.76
CA ASP A 93 -26.29 14.20 22.25
C ASP A 93 -25.19 14.61 21.26
N ARG A 94 -25.61 15.41 20.28
CA ARG A 94 -25.22 16.81 20.21
C ARG A 94 -23.72 17.16 20.36
N MET A 95 -22.84 16.49 19.63
CA MET A 95 -21.41 16.79 19.66
C MET A 95 -20.83 16.99 18.26
N VAL A 96 -20.97 18.21 17.75
CA VAL A 96 -20.06 18.73 16.73
C VAL A 96 -18.77 19.15 17.44
N ASN A 97 -17.68 18.48 17.07
CA ASN A 97 -16.36 18.72 17.62
C ASN A 97 -15.41 19.21 16.51
N CYS A 98 -14.19 19.56 16.89
CA CYS A 98 -13.14 20.01 15.96
C CYS A 98 -12.92 19.06 14.77
N SER A 99 -13.02 17.74 14.98
CA SER A 99 -12.90 16.72 13.92
C SER A 99 -13.99 16.85 12.85
N THR A 100 -15.21 17.22 13.24
CA THR A 100 -16.33 17.39 12.29
C THR A 100 -16.08 18.56 11.35
N HIS A 101 -15.64 19.71 11.89
CA HIS A 101 -15.30 20.87 11.07
C HIS A 101 -14.09 20.60 10.17
N TYR A 102 -13.10 19.86 10.66
CA TYR A 102 -11.96 19.43 9.87
C TYR A 102 -12.39 18.61 8.65
N LEU A 103 -13.22 17.58 8.84
CA LEU A 103 -13.70 16.72 7.75
C LEU A 103 -14.52 17.50 6.71
N ASN A 104 -15.44 18.35 7.18
CA ASN A 104 -16.27 19.15 6.29
C ASN A 104 -15.44 20.14 5.45
N LEU A 105 -14.45 20.79 6.06
CA LEU A 105 -13.53 21.68 5.32
C LEU A 105 -12.65 20.92 4.34
N SER A 106 -12.17 19.73 4.71
CA SER A 106 -11.36 18.88 3.83
C SER A 106 -12.13 18.58 2.53
N GLU A 107 -13.40 18.21 2.64
CA GLU A 107 -14.23 17.90 1.48
C GLU A 107 -14.54 19.13 0.61
N LEU A 108 -14.81 20.27 1.24
CA LEU A 108 -15.03 21.54 0.54
C LEU A 108 -13.75 22.00 -0.19
N PHE A 109 -12.58 21.81 0.41
CA PHE A 109 -11.30 22.18 -0.20
C PHE A 109 -10.98 21.31 -1.41
N ARG A 110 -11.22 19.99 -1.33
CA ARG A 110 -11.14 19.09 -2.50
C ARG A 110 -12.09 19.50 -3.61
N THR A 111 -13.33 19.84 -3.25
CA THR A 111 -14.34 20.32 -4.20
C THR A 111 -13.89 21.61 -4.91
N ALA A 112 -13.15 22.50 -4.22
CA ALA A 112 -12.54 23.69 -4.84
C ALA A 112 -11.31 23.37 -5.72
N GLY A 113 -10.87 22.11 -5.80
CA GLY A 113 -9.69 21.69 -6.54
C GLY A 113 -8.38 22.08 -5.85
N ILE A 114 -8.37 22.13 -4.51
CA ILE A 114 -7.12 22.21 -3.74
C ILE A 114 -6.52 20.80 -3.70
N ASP A 115 -5.28 20.68 -4.19
CA ASP A 115 -4.52 19.43 -4.17
C ASP A 115 -4.34 18.93 -2.74
N ASP A 116 -4.67 17.66 -2.49
CA ASP A 116 -4.50 17.01 -1.18
C ASP A 116 -3.07 17.17 -0.64
N ARG A 117 -2.05 17.22 -1.51
CA ARG A 117 -0.64 17.42 -1.10
C ARG A 117 -0.37 18.80 -0.51
N ARG A 118 -1.24 19.77 -0.79
CA ARG A 118 -1.19 21.11 -0.20
C ARG A 118 -1.99 21.20 1.09
N MET A 119 -2.66 20.14 1.51
CA MET A 119 -3.41 20.10 2.75
C MET A 119 -2.64 19.38 3.86
N GLY A 120 -2.94 19.76 5.10
CA GLY A 120 -2.37 19.14 6.28
C GLY A 120 -3.29 19.26 7.47
N GLN A 121 -3.05 18.46 8.50
CA GLN A 121 -3.75 18.54 9.78
C GLN A 121 -2.77 19.04 10.84
N VAL A 122 -3.22 19.94 11.71
CA VAL A 122 -2.50 20.30 12.94
C VAL A 122 -3.34 19.81 14.10
N GLU A 123 -2.71 19.02 14.97
CA GLU A 123 -3.30 18.53 16.20
C GLU A 123 -2.60 19.16 17.40
N ALA A 124 -3.37 19.65 18.37
CA ALA A 124 -2.87 20.26 19.59
C ALA A 124 -3.39 19.52 20.83
N THR A 125 -2.50 19.18 21.78
CA THR A 125 -2.89 18.47 23.02
C THR A 125 -2.75 19.34 24.27
N LYS A 126 -3.70 19.23 25.20
CA LYS A 126 -3.76 20.07 26.41
C LYS A 126 -2.83 19.63 27.55
N THR A 127 -2.39 18.37 27.59
CA THR A 127 -1.71 17.80 28.77
C THR A 127 -0.31 17.25 28.52
N GLY A 128 0.19 17.24 27.27
CA GLY A 128 1.55 16.82 26.97
C GLY A 128 1.85 15.31 27.16
N ILE A 129 0.83 14.50 27.46
CA ILE A 129 0.96 13.05 27.66
C ILE A 129 0.67 12.37 26.32
N ARG A 130 1.69 11.79 25.70
CA ARG A 130 1.54 10.91 24.52
C ARG A 130 0.70 9.70 24.93
N GLY A 131 -0.48 9.59 24.34
CA GLY A 131 -1.50 8.60 24.70
C GLY A 131 -2.84 9.04 24.15
N THR A 132 -2.97 8.98 22.82
CA THR A 132 -4.19 9.26 22.07
C THR A 132 -5.30 8.31 22.50
N ASN A 133 -6.19 8.78 23.37
CA ASN A 133 -7.50 8.17 23.52
C ASN A 133 -8.41 8.84 22.49
N LEU A 134 -8.85 8.08 21.47
CA LEU A 134 -9.75 8.54 20.39
C LEU A 134 -11.05 9.19 20.89
N PHE A 135 -11.37 9.05 22.18
CA PHE A 135 -12.60 9.54 22.80
C PHE A 135 -12.44 10.72 23.78
N ASP A 136 -11.22 11.27 23.96
CA ASP A 136 -11.04 12.47 24.80
C ASP A 136 -11.05 13.77 23.96
N VAL A 137 -12.20 14.02 23.32
CA VAL A 137 -12.48 15.20 22.47
C VAL A 137 -12.34 16.55 23.20
N ASN A 138 -12.17 16.54 24.53
CA ASN A 138 -11.97 17.74 25.34
C ASN A 138 -10.49 18.04 25.62
N ARG A 139 -9.56 17.12 25.30
CA ARG A 139 -8.11 17.31 25.50
C ARG A 139 -7.31 17.52 24.22
N ASN A 140 -7.83 17.07 23.09
CA ASN A 140 -7.18 17.18 21.78
C ASN A 140 -7.99 18.10 20.86
N HIS A 141 -7.31 18.89 20.04
CA HIS A 141 -7.92 19.81 19.10
C HIS A 141 -7.29 19.66 17.72
N GLY A 142 -8.09 19.50 16.67
CA GLY A 142 -7.63 19.31 15.30
C GLY A 142 -8.15 20.40 14.36
N THR A 143 -7.34 20.78 13.39
CA THR A 143 -7.68 21.76 12.36
C THR A 143 -7.01 21.41 11.03
N ILE A 144 -7.51 21.97 9.94
CA ILE A 144 -6.96 21.81 8.60
C ILE A 144 -6.04 23.00 8.27
N THR A 145 -4.99 22.71 7.52
CA THR A 145 -4.05 23.70 6.97
C THR A 145 -3.96 23.56 5.46
N VAL A 146 -3.67 24.67 4.78
CA VAL A 146 -3.45 24.72 3.33
C VAL A 146 -2.13 25.45 3.05
N LEU A 147 -1.31 24.87 2.17
CA LEU A 147 -0.10 25.45 1.63
C LEU A 147 -0.45 26.42 0.50
N GLY A 148 -0.31 27.72 0.78
CA GLY A 148 -0.45 28.77 -0.21
C GLY A 148 0.65 28.73 -1.26
N ASP A 149 0.46 29.45 -2.37
CA ASP A 149 1.48 29.61 -3.41
C ASP A 149 2.72 30.40 -2.94
N ASP A 150 2.60 31.08 -1.81
CA ASP A 150 3.70 31.75 -1.12
C ASP A 150 4.49 30.83 -0.17
N ASN A 151 4.24 29.51 -0.23
CA ASN A 151 4.86 28.47 0.61
C ASN A 151 4.60 28.64 2.12
N VAL A 152 3.51 29.32 2.50
CA VAL A 152 3.11 29.44 3.90
C VAL A 152 1.91 28.52 4.16
N TYR A 153 2.03 27.67 5.19
CA TYR A 153 0.90 26.89 5.70
C TYR A 153 0.00 27.80 6.53
N ARG A 154 -1.27 27.85 6.15
CA ARG A 154 -2.29 28.61 6.86
C ARG A 154 -3.38 27.69 7.37
N THR A 155 -3.82 27.97 8.58
CA THR A 155 -4.76 27.18 9.38
C THR A 155 -6.18 27.71 9.25
N TYR A 156 -7.14 26.79 9.19
CA TYR A 156 -8.57 27.07 9.07
C TYR A 156 -9.33 26.35 10.18
N ASP A 157 -9.61 27.09 11.26
CA ASP A 157 -10.15 26.51 12.49
C ASP A 157 -11.51 27.12 12.85
N VAL A 158 -12.56 26.52 12.28
CA VAL A 158 -13.95 26.95 12.48
C VAL A 158 -14.43 26.64 13.91
N TRP A 159 -13.94 25.57 14.53
CA TRP A 159 -14.38 25.17 15.87
C TRP A 159 -13.89 26.13 16.95
N ILE A 160 -12.59 26.50 16.93
CA ILE A 160 -12.08 27.43 17.93
C ILE A 160 -12.72 28.81 17.80
N HIS A 161 -13.02 29.24 16.57
CA HIS A 161 -13.73 30.50 16.32
C HIS A 161 -15.09 30.49 17.04
N ALA A 162 -15.87 29.43 16.84
CA ALA A 162 -17.19 29.32 17.43
C ALA A 162 -17.12 29.20 18.97
N LYS A 163 -16.13 28.49 19.52
CA LYS A 163 -15.91 28.36 20.97
C LYS A 163 -15.51 29.68 21.66
N GLU A 164 -14.62 30.47 21.06
CA GLU A 164 -14.26 31.79 21.64
C GLU A 164 -15.47 32.72 21.73
N ARG A 165 -16.37 32.61 20.76
CA ARG A 165 -17.60 33.39 20.68
C ARG A 165 -18.62 32.97 21.73
N GLU A 166 -18.75 31.66 21.97
CA GLU A 166 -19.53 31.11 23.08
C GLU A 166 -18.99 31.60 24.43
N GLU A 167 -17.69 31.46 24.68
CA GLU A 167 -17.04 31.95 25.91
C GLU A 167 -17.16 33.48 26.08
N HIS A 168 -17.24 34.25 24.99
CA HIS A 168 -17.55 35.67 25.04
C HIS A 168 -19.00 35.92 25.48
N ASN A 169 -19.96 35.26 24.84
CA ASN A 169 -21.38 35.40 25.14
C ASN A 169 -21.70 34.99 26.58
N ASP A 170 -21.09 33.92 27.09
CA ASP A 170 -21.22 33.50 28.48
C ASP A 170 -20.68 34.54 29.46
N ARG A 171 -19.56 35.20 29.14
CA ARG A 171 -19.01 36.30 29.95
C ARG A 171 -19.94 37.51 29.95
N GLU A 172 -20.53 37.86 28.81
CA GLU A 172 -21.52 38.93 28.74
C GLU A 172 -22.79 38.60 29.52
N ASP A 173 -23.29 37.37 29.44
CA ASP A 173 -24.45 36.92 30.22
C ASP A 173 -24.14 36.91 31.72
N ALA A 174 -22.96 36.44 32.14
CA ALA A 174 -22.50 36.50 33.52
C ALA A 174 -22.37 37.96 34.02
N ARG A 175 -21.86 38.86 33.19
CA ARG A 175 -21.79 40.31 33.47
C ARG A 175 -23.18 40.91 33.68
N LEU A 176 -24.14 40.57 32.81
CA LEU A 176 -25.53 41.00 32.94
C LEU A 176 -26.16 40.48 34.23
N MET A 177 -25.99 39.19 34.55
CA MET A 177 -26.51 38.61 35.79
C MET A 177 -25.91 39.27 37.04
N GLN A 178 -24.61 39.58 37.02
CA GLN A 178 -23.95 40.27 38.13
C GLN A 178 -24.44 41.70 38.30
N ALA A 179 -24.67 42.42 37.19
CA ALA A 179 -25.22 43.77 37.20
C ALA A 179 -26.66 43.80 37.73
N ALA A 180 -27.49 42.83 37.32
CA ALA A 180 -28.85 42.65 37.82
C ALA A 180 -28.87 42.34 39.32
N ARG A 181 -27.99 41.46 39.81
CA ARG A 181 -27.85 41.15 41.26
C ARG A 181 -27.43 42.37 42.09
N ARG A 182 -26.72 43.32 41.49
CA ARG A 182 -26.29 44.58 42.16
C ARG A 182 -27.35 45.70 42.06
N GLY A 183 -28.52 45.43 41.49
CA GLY A 183 -29.58 46.43 41.34
C GLY A 183 -29.21 47.57 40.38
N SER A 184 -28.25 47.35 39.47
CA SER A 184 -27.86 48.37 38.49
C SER A 184 -28.97 48.53 37.45
N LEU A 185 -29.61 49.70 37.42
CA LEU A 185 -30.69 50.02 36.47
C LEU A 185 -30.17 50.37 35.07
N THR A 186 -28.87 50.57 34.92
CA THR A 186 -28.22 50.87 33.63
C THR A 186 -27.20 49.80 33.34
N VAL A 187 -27.61 48.82 32.54
CA VAL A 187 -26.70 47.81 31.99
C VAL A 187 -26.72 48.00 30.48
N ARG A 188 -25.54 48.23 29.88
CA ARG A 188 -25.44 48.23 28.42
C ARG A 188 -25.99 46.90 27.88
N PRO A 189 -26.73 46.91 26.75
CA PRO A 189 -27.17 45.68 26.10
C PRO A 189 -26.00 44.71 25.93
N PRO A 190 -26.23 43.38 26.02
CA PRO A 190 -25.18 42.42 25.76
C PRO A 190 -24.68 42.64 24.33
N GLU A 191 -23.37 42.76 24.19
CA GLU A 191 -22.70 42.69 22.89
C GLU A 191 -22.69 41.21 22.51
N ARG A 192 -23.84 40.70 22.06
CA ARG A 192 -23.92 39.32 21.59
C ARG A 192 -23.23 39.22 20.25
N TYR A 193 -22.26 38.34 20.19
CA TYR A 193 -21.64 37.96 18.96
C TYR A 193 -22.43 36.77 18.41
N ASP A 194 -22.89 36.85 17.15
CA ASP A 194 -23.38 35.70 16.37
C ASP A 194 -22.36 34.54 16.46
N VAL A 195 -22.64 33.25 16.27
CA VAL A 195 -21.57 32.24 16.39
C VAL A 195 -20.65 32.24 15.15
N TYR A 196 -21.17 32.64 13.98
CA TYR A 196 -20.45 32.53 12.70
C TYR A 196 -20.45 33.81 11.86
N GLY A 197 -21.24 34.83 12.22
CA GLY A 197 -21.44 36.05 11.42
C GLY A 197 -20.34 37.11 11.35
N ASP A 198 -19.09 36.82 11.76
CA ASP A 198 -17.97 37.76 11.59
C ASP A 198 -16.76 37.04 11.02
N VAL A 199 -16.99 36.44 9.85
CA VAL A 199 -15.98 35.62 9.16
C VAL A 199 -14.76 36.43 8.78
N ASP A 200 -14.98 37.67 8.32
CA ASP A 200 -13.93 38.59 7.86
C ASP A 200 -12.94 39.00 8.96
N ASN A 201 -13.36 38.98 10.23
CA ASN A 201 -12.50 39.31 11.36
C ASN A 201 -12.05 38.08 12.15
N SER A 202 -12.33 36.86 11.67
CA SER A 202 -11.86 35.67 12.34
C SER A 202 -10.36 35.53 12.18
N ARG A 203 -9.62 35.78 13.26
CA ARG A 203 -8.17 35.58 13.27
C ARG A 203 -7.76 34.13 12.98
N TYR A 204 -8.63 33.14 13.19
CA TYR A 204 -8.32 31.69 13.07
C TYR A 204 -8.55 31.09 11.68
N ILE A 205 -8.87 31.92 10.70
CA ILE A 205 -9.07 31.51 9.32
C ILE A 205 -7.97 32.15 8.48
N GLY A 206 -7.17 31.33 7.81
CA GLY A 206 -6.02 31.80 7.05
C GLY A 206 -4.82 32.22 7.93
N MET A 207 -4.80 31.87 9.22
CA MET A 207 -3.69 32.22 10.13
C MET A 207 -2.46 31.37 9.82
N PRO A 208 -1.24 31.93 9.73
CA PRO A 208 -0.02 31.11 9.66
C PRO A 208 0.03 30.08 10.79
N VAL A 209 0.47 28.86 10.47
CA VAL A 209 0.42 27.73 11.41
C VAL A 209 1.20 27.97 12.70
N GLU A 210 2.30 28.73 12.63
CA GLU A 210 3.12 29.10 13.78
C GLU A 210 2.37 30.04 14.72
N GLU A 211 1.70 31.04 14.14
CA GLU A 211 0.93 32.02 14.90
C GLU A 211 -0.30 31.35 15.55
N TRP A 212 -0.92 30.41 14.84
CA TRP A 212 -2.02 29.60 15.38
C TRP A 212 -1.54 28.74 16.56
N SER A 213 -0.40 28.07 16.40
CA SER A 213 0.20 27.22 17.44
C SER A 213 0.55 28.04 18.69
N GLN A 214 1.07 29.25 18.52
CA GLN A 214 1.33 30.15 19.63
C GLN A 214 0.04 30.53 20.38
N GLN A 215 -1.04 30.82 19.65
CA GLN A 215 -2.33 31.15 20.28
C GLN A 215 -2.95 29.96 21.03
N MET A 216 -2.86 28.76 20.46
CA MET A 216 -3.31 27.55 21.14
C MET A 216 -2.47 27.28 22.40
N ASN A 217 -1.17 27.61 22.38
CA ASN A 217 -0.30 27.45 23.53
C ASN A 217 -0.71 28.38 24.67
N ASN A 218 -1.06 29.62 24.35
CA ASN A 218 -1.61 30.56 25.31
C ASN A 218 -2.97 30.13 25.89
N LYS A 219 -3.74 29.31 25.15
CA LYS A 219 -4.99 28.68 25.61
C LYS A 219 -4.77 27.39 26.41
N GLY A 220 -3.51 26.96 26.57
CA GLY A 220 -3.13 25.78 27.35
C GLY A 220 -2.93 24.50 26.55
N TYR A 221 -2.83 24.57 25.22
CA TYR A 221 -2.43 23.44 24.37
C TYR A 221 -0.90 23.39 24.25
N GLY A 222 -0.24 22.35 24.77
CA GLY A 222 1.21 22.35 24.97
C GLY A 222 2.04 21.65 23.90
N GLN A 223 1.47 20.64 23.22
CA GLN A 223 2.14 19.88 22.17
C GLN A 223 1.38 19.99 20.86
N TYR A 224 2.12 20.10 19.77
CA TYR A 224 1.62 20.22 18.42
C TYR A 224 2.18 19.09 17.59
N GLU A 225 1.31 18.51 16.79
CA GLU A 225 1.63 17.48 15.82
C GLU A 225 1.10 17.95 14.47
N TYR A 226 2.03 18.24 13.56
CA TYR A 226 1.68 18.58 12.19
C TYR A 226 1.79 17.33 11.33
N ARG A 227 0.71 17.05 10.59
CA ARG A 227 0.62 15.94 9.63
C ARG A 227 0.29 16.51 8.26
N SER A 228 1.29 16.63 7.39
CA SER A 228 1.00 16.91 5.98
C SER A 228 0.33 15.70 5.35
N HIS A 229 -0.72 15.91 4.56
CA HIS A 229 -1.35 14.84 3.77
C HIS A 229 -0.39 14.30 2.70
N ALA A 230 0.64 15.08 2.32
CA ALA A 230 1.65 14.66 1.35
C ALA A 230 2.72 13.71 1.91
N THR A 231 3.05 13.78 3.20
CA THR A 231 4.24 13.10 3.75
C THR A 231 3.98 12.12 4.89
N HIS A 232 2.76 12.06 5.45
CA HIS A 232 2.39 11.15 6.55
C HIS A 232 3.31 11.21 7.81
N TYR A 233 4.20 12.21 7.94
CA TYR A 233 5.08 12.33 9.11
C TYR A 233 4.45 13.12 10.26
N VAL A 234 4.88 12.75 11.47
CA VAL A 234 4.59 13.40 12.75
C VAL A 234 5.83 14.20 13.15
N ILE A 235 5.76 15.52 13.12
CA ILE A 235 6.83 16.39 13.65
C ILE A 235 6.37 17.01 14.96
N ASP A 236 7.25 17.01 15.96
CA ASP A 236 6.97 17.62 17.26
C ASP A 236 7.35 19.10 17.31
N LYS A 237 6.97 19.75 18.41
CA LYS A 237 7.10 21.18 18.64
C LYS A 237 8.54 21.71 18.50
N GLU A 238 9.55 20.97 18.96
CA GLU A 238 10.96 21.41 18.91
C GLU A 238 11.51 21.35 17.48
N GLN A 239 11.05 20.38 16.68
CA GLN A 239 11.37 20.29 15.25
C GLN A 239 10.64 21.35 14.41
N ALA A 240 9.40 21.67 14.77
CA ALA A 240 8.65 22.77 14.16
C ALA A 240 9.29 24.14 14.47
N GLU A 241 9.78 24.35 15.70
CA GLU A 241 10.46 25.57 16.12
C GLU A 241 11.85 25.74 15.48
N GLY A 242 12.51 24.65 15.05
CA GLY A 242 13.81 24.64 14.37
C GLY A 242 13.76 24.77 12.83
N LEU A 243 12.57 24.76 12.22
CA LEU A 243 12.40 24.80 10.75
C LEU A 243 12.45 26.20 10.13
N LEU A 244 12.74 27.24 10.91
CA LEU A 244 13.06 28.56 10.38
C LEU A 244 14.46 28.56 9.76
N ILE A 245 14.52 28.17 8.48
CA ILE A 245 15.71 28.32 7.65
C ILE A 245 15.92 29.82 7.38
N SER A 246 16.86 30.45 8.09
CA SER A 246 17.52 31.66 7.58
C SER A 246 18.83 31.25 6.90
N SER A 247 19.16 31.90 5.78
CA SER A 247 20.32 31.62 4.92
C SER A 247 21.68 31.61 5.63
N ASP A 248 21.76 32.14 6.85
CA ASP A 248 23.03 32.54 7.45
C ASP A 248 23.65 31.47 8.37
N ASN A 249 22.96 30.36 8.65
CA ASN A 249 23.38 29.38 9.67
C ASN A 249 23.64 27.94 9.18
N ILE A 250 23.87 27.74 7.88
CA ILE A 250 24.14 26.39 7.32
C ILE A 250 25.54 25.83 7.69
N GLY A 251 26.43 26.63 8.29
CA GLY A 251 27.84 26.27 8.43
C GLY A 251 28.31 25.65 9.76
N THR A 252 27.64 25.87 10.89
CA THR A 252 28.22 25.50 12.20
C THR A 252 27.18 25.29 13.29
N ILE A 253 26.93 24.03 13.65
CA ILE A 253 26.38 23.67 14.97
C ILE A 253 27.50 22.93 15.74
N PRO A 254 27.85 23.34 16.97
CA PRO A 254 28.85 22.64 17.77
C PRO A 254 28.32 21.28 18.24
N LEU A 255 29.14 20.23 18.08
CA LEU A 255 28.94 18.94 18.73
C LEU A 255 28.79 19.12 20.25
N LEU A 256 27.59 18.89 20.78
CA LEU A 256 27.34 18.81 22.21
C LEU A 256 27.53 17.37 22.69
N GLN A 257 28.73 17.05 23.20
CA GLN A 257 28.92 15.91 24.10
C GLN A 257 28.16 16.19 25.41
N ARG A 258 27.10 15.43 25.68
CA ARG A 258 26.49 15.33 27.02
C ARG A 258 26.67 13.91 27.53
N THR A 259 27.36 13.76 28.65
CA THR A 259 27.66 12.49 29.30
C THR A 259 26.38 11.84 29.85
N GLY A 260 25.97 10.71 29.28
CA GLY A 260 24.93 9.82 29.80
C GLY A 260 24.16 9.09 28.69
N TRP A 261 24.50 7.81 28.47
CA TRP A 261 23.83 6.82 27.58
C TRP A 261 23.40 7.38 26.21
N GLY A 262 24.39 7.52 25.31
CA GLY A 262 24.24 8.13 24.00
C GLY A 262 23.47 7.28 22.98
N ARG A 263 22.58 7.95 22.23
CA ARG A 263 22.11 7.57 20.90
C ARG A 263 22.96 8.35 19.90
N GLU A 264 23.47 7.69 18.86
CA GLU A 264 24.17 8.35 17.75
C GLU A 264 23.20 8.55 16.59
N TYR A 265 23.21 9.75 15.98
CA TYR A 265 22.48 10.03 14.74
C TYR A 265 23.46 10.71 13.77
N THR A 266 23.50 10.23 12.53
CA THR A 266 24.31 10.82 11.44
C THR A 266 23.38 11.53 10.45
N ILE A 267 23.59 12.83 10.24
CA ILE A 267 22.88 13.60 9.21
C ILE A 267 23.74 13.58 7.94
N VAL A 268 23.17 13.14 6.81
CA VAL A 268 23.80 13.25 5.48
C VAL A 268 23.04 14.31 4.69
N ALA A 269 23.72 15.40 4.34
CA ALA A 269 23.25 16.38 3.37
C ALA A 269 23.88 16.05 2.01
N ASP A 270 23.06 15.95 0.96
CA ASP A 270 23.55 15.82 -0.40
C ASP A 270 23.19 17.09 -1.19
N ASN A 271 24.17 17.61 -1.91
CA ASN A 271 24.09 18.89 -2.59
C ASN A 271 23.68 18.64 -4.06
N ALA A 272 22.42 18.24 -4.27
CA ALA A 272 21.81 18.25 -5.59
C ALA A 272 21.27 19.67 -5.84
N GLY A 273 21.79 20.33 -6.87
CA GLY A 273 21.47 21.71 -7.25
C GLY A 273 20.00 22.07 -7.03
N ASP A 274 19.81 23.08 -6.17
CA ASP A 274 18.58 23.80 -5.84
C ASP A 274 17.59 23.20 -4.83
N ALA A 275 17.89 22.10 -4.12
CA ALA A 275 17.06 21.68 -2.97
C ALA A 275 17.84 20.96 -1.84
N ILE A 276 17.62 21.39 -0.59
CA ILE A 276 18.06 20.66 0.61
C ILE A 276 17.08 19.49 0.84
N ARG A 277 17.54 18.24 0.69
CA ARG A 277 16.80 17.05 1.12
C ARG A 277 17.24 16.64 2.53
N ILE A 278 16.34 16.71 3.50
CA ILE A 278 16.53 16.15 4.84
C ILE A 278 15.98 14.71 4.84
N ARG A 279 16.83 13.71 5.04
CA ARG A 279 16.43 12.31 5.27
C ARG A 279 16.35 12.07 6.78
N ASN A 280 15.28 11.41 7.26
CA ASN A 280 15.17 11.06 8.69
C ASN A 280 15.53 9.59 8.97
N LEU A 281 16.29 9.46 10.07
CA LEU A 281 16.77 8.27 10.74
C LEU A 281 15.67 7.59 11.59
N TYR A 282 15.77 6.28 11.82
CA TYR A 282 14.89 5.53 12.73
C TYR A 282 15.58 5.11 14.04
N ASP A 283 14.82 5.21 15.14
CA ASP A 283 15.13 4.74 16.50
C ASP A 283 14.50 3.36 16.74
N TYR A 284 15.32 2.37 17.11
CA TYR A 284 15.01 0.94 17.04
C TYR A 284 14.28 0.36 18.27
N ASN A 285 14.05 1.12 19.35
CA ASN A 285 13.83 0.49 20.67
C ASN A 285 12.49 0.70 21.40
N ASP A 286 11.51 1.47 20.91
CA ASP A 286 10.33 1.83 21.75
C ASP A 286 8.98 1.18 21.35
N GLU A 287 8.88 0.41 20.26
CA GLU A 287 7.60 -0.11 19.77
C GLU A 287 7.16 -1.50 20.27
N MET A 288 7.94 -2.18 21.11
CA MET A 288 7.52 -3.50 21.63
C MET A 288 6.45 -3.46 22.75
N ASN A 289 6.09 -2.31 23.32
CA ASN A 289 5.47 -2.29 24.64
C ASN A 289 4.01 -1.82 24.80
N ASN A 290 3.25 -1.38 23.78
CA ASN A 290 1.81 -1.14 24.01
C ASN A 290 0.91 -1.34 22.79
N ARG A 291 -0.18 -2.09 23.03
CA ARG A 291 -1.09 -2.71 22.05
C ARG A 291 -2.31 -1.85 21.69
N ARG A 292 -2.90 -2.22 20.53
CA ARG A 292 -4.31 -2.16 20.05
C ARG A 292 -4.77 -0.90 19.32
N MET A 293 -5.03 -1.04 18.01
CA MET A 293 -6.18 -0.44 17.33
C MET A 293 -6.73 -1.34 16.20
N PRO A 294 -8.02 -1.19 15.81
CA PRO A 294 -8.79 -2.12 14.99
C PRO A 294 -8.77 -1.80 13.49
N ALA A 295 -9.01 -2.84 12.68
CA ALA A 295 -9.08 -2.83 11.23
C ALA A 295 -10.17 -1.90 10.65
N ILE A 296 -9.85 -1.23 9.54
CA ILE A 296 -10.80 -0.52 8.67
C ILE A 296 -10.82 -1.26 7.33
N ALA A 297 -12.01 -1.69 6.92
CA ALA A 297 -12.30 -2.34 5.64
C ALA A 297 -12.27 -1.31 4.49
N ARG A 298 -11.77 -1.72 3.32
CA ARG A 298 -11.79 -0.97 2.05
C ARG A 298 -12.75 -1.64 1.06
N GLY A 299 -13.42 -0.82 0.28
CA GLY A 299 -14.30 -1.21 -0.83
C GLY A 299 -15.05 0.01 -1.35
N GLN A 300 -14.39 0.83 -2.15
CA GLN A 300 -14.97 1.56 -3.29
C GLN A 300 -13.87 2.33 -4.04
N GLU A 301 -13.93 2.17 -5.36
CA GLU A 301 -12.98 2.58 -6.38
C GLU A 301 -12.78 4.10 -6.46
N ASP A 302 -11.54 4.52 -6.75
CA ASP A 302 -11.18 5.90 -7.06
C ASP A 302 -11.30 6.12 -8.59
N PRO A 303 -12.26 6.92 -9.09
CA PRO A 303 -12.33 7.32 -10.48
C PRO A 303 -11.37 8.50 -10.70
N GLY A 304 -10.06 8.26 -10.67
CA GLY A 304 -9.11 9.34 -10.49
C GLY A 304 -7.67 9.13 -10.94
N SER A 305 -7.34 8.19 -11.83
CA SER A 305 -5.93 8.04 -12.27
C SER A 305 -5.76 7.71 -13.76
N ASN A 306 -6.37 8.51 -14.62
CA ASN A 306 -5.88 8.68 -15.98
C ASN A 306 -5.81 10.16 -16.30
N LEU A 307 -4.66 10.80 -16.01
CA LEU A 307 -4.22 12.04 -16.67
C LEU A 307 -2.74 12.35 -16.31
N ILE A 308 -1.86 11.86 -17.18
CA ILE A 308 -0.47 12.31 -17.32
C ILE A 308 -0.47 13.62 -18.10
N THR A 309 0.22 14.68 -17.62
CA THR A 309 0.99 15.67 -18.43
C THR A 309 1.63 16.79 -17.57
N PRO A 310 2.64 17.56 -18.05
CA PRO A 310 4.05 17.19 -18.18
C PRO A 310 5.00 18.14 -17.41
N LEU A 311 6.12 17.66 -16.86
CA LEU A 311 7.18 18.55 -16.34
C LEU A 311 8.54 18.18 -16.97
N THR A 312 8.99 19.08 -17.85
CA THR A 312 10.34 19.23 -18.43
C THR A 312 10.88 18.09 -19.32
N THR A 313 11.20 18.45 -20.56
CA THR A 313 11.47 17.58 -21.72
C THR A 313 12.94 17.16 -21.86
N ASP A 314 13.54 16.56 -20.83
CA ASP A 314 14.71 15.74 -21.07
C ASP A 314 14.26 14.27 -21.10
N PRO A 315 14.38 13.56 -22.24
CA PRO A 315 14.04 12.14 -22.29
C PRO A 315 14.93 11.39 -21.28
N VAL A 316 14.29 10.72 -20.31
CA VAL A 316 14.98 9.80 -19.41
C VAL A 316 15.41 8.59 -20.23
N PHE A 317 16.70 8.53 -20.59
CA PHE A 317 17.24 7.42 -21.35
C PHE A 317 17.45 6.18 -20.47
N ARG A 318 16.80 5.07 -20.82
CA ARG A 318 16.98 3.76 -20.18
C ARG A 318 17.55 2.78 -21.19
N VAL A 319 18.46 1.90 -20.76
CA VAL A 319 18.95 0.79 -21.57
C VAL A 319 18.82 -0.54 -20.83
N SER A 320 18.35 -1.57 -21.52
CA SER A 320 18.33 -2.96 -21.04
C SER A 320 19.10 -3.85 -22.01
N ILE A 321 19.72 -4.92 -21.49
CA ILE A 321 20.44 -5.92 -22.29
C ILE A 321 19.61 -7.21 -22.28
N GLY A 322 19.09 -7.66 -23.41
CA GLY A 322 18.44 -8.97 -23.56
C GLY A 322 19.42 -10.04 -24.05
N GLY A 323 19.19 -11.30 -23.67
CA GLY A 323 19.97 -12.48 -24.07
C GLY A 323 19.99 -13.55 -22.98
N GLU A 324 20.62 -14.69 -23.27
CA GLU A 324 20.74 -15.80 -22.32
C GLU A 324 21.65 -15.45 -21.14
N ARG A 325 21.11 -15.59 -19.92
CA ARG A 325 21.77 -15.18 -18.66
C ARG A 325 22.46 -16.34 -17.94
N HIS A 326 22.09 -17.57 -18.29
CA HIS A 326 22.59 -18.80 -17.69
C HIS A 326 23.03 -19.71 -18.82
N ILE A 327 24.34 -19.94 -18.93
CA ILE A 327 24.96 -20.73 -19.99
C ILE A 327 25.53 -22.00 -19.36
N ASN A 328 24.93 -23.13 -19.71
CA ASN A 328 25.34 -24.46 -19.22
C ASN A 328 26.22 -25.22 -20.22
N ASP A 329 26.38 -24.67 -21.42
CA ASP A 329 27.28 -25.17 -22.46
C ASP A 329 28.05 -23.96 -22.97
N PRO A 330 29.31 -23.72 -22.57
CA PRO A 330 30.04 -22.55 -23.02
C PRO A 330 30.57 -22.66 -24.45
N GLU A 331 30.41 -23.82 -25.12
CA GLU A 331 30.79 -24.01 -26.52
C GLU A 331 29.74 -23.37 -27.44
N GLY A 332 29.93 -22.09 -27.78
CA GLY A 332 28.94 -21.40 -28.58
C GLY A 332 29.11 -19.90 -28.72
N THR A 333 28.24 -19.32 -29.55
CA THR A 333 28.12 -17.86 -29.70
C THR A 333 26.74 -17.41 -29.27
N TYR A 334 26.70 -16.51 -28.30
CA TYR A 334 25.48 -15.99 -27.67
C TYR A 334 25.21 -14.59 -28.17
N ALA A 335 23.98 -14.36 -28.63
CA ALA A 335 23.53 -13.07 -29.12
C ALA A 335 22.90 -12.26 -27.98
N TYR A 336 23.38 -11.04 -27.81
CA TYR A 336 22.85 -10.06 -26.87
C TYR A 336 22.36 -8.83 -27.62
N ALA A 337 21.29 -8.21 -27.12
CA ALA A 337 20.68 -7.04 -27.73
C ALA A 337 20.42 -5.95 -26.68
N ALA A 338 20.81 -4.70 -26.97
CA ALA A 338 20.53 -3.53 -26.16
C ALA A 338 19.25 -2.85 -26.65
N SER A 339 18.28 -2.68 -25.75
CA SER A 339 17.04 -1.94 -26.02
C SER A 339 17.07 -0.60 -25.28
N VAL A 340 16.85 0.49 -26.00
CA VAL A 340 16.95 1.86 -25.46
C VAL A 340 15.58 2.54 -25.52
N SER A 341 15.18 3.19 -24.42
CA SER A 341 13.98 4.04 -24.36
C SER A 341 14.36 5.48 -24.06
N PRO A 342 13.90 6.48 -24.84
CA PRO A 342 13.07 6.33 -26.04
C PRO A 342 13.83 5.66 -27.19
N ALA A 343 13.10 4.98 -28.08
CA ALA A 343 13.69 4.34 -29.26
C ALA A 343 14.32 5.40 -30.19
N GLY A 344 15.49 5.10 -30.76
CA GLY A 344 16.23 6.03 -31.59
C GLY A 344 17.52 5.44 -32.15
N GLU A 345 18.24 6.23 -32.95
CA GLU A 345 19.54 5.85 -33.49
C GLU A 345 20.66 6.28 -32.54
N TYR A 346 21.30 5.29 -31.91
CA TYR A 346 22.36 5.50 -30.93
C TYR A 346 23.66 4.82 -31.33
N LEU A 347 24.75 5.25 -30.69
CA LEU A 347 26.05 4.59 -30.74
C LEU A 347 26.17 3.66 -29.53
N TYR A 348 26.54 2.40 -29.77
CA TYR A 348 26.68 1.38 -28.73
C TYR A 348 28.14 0.98 -28.55
N GLU A 349 28.59 1.03 -27.30
CA GLU A 349 29.87 0.49 -26.86
C GLU A 349 29.60 -0.66 -25.89
N TRP A 350 29.88 -1.89 -26.32
CA TRP A 350 29.76 -3.10 -25.52
C TRP A 350 31.06 -3.37 -24.78
N ARG A 351 30.95 -3.77 -23.51
CA ARG A 351 32.06 -4.09 -22.63
C ARG A 351 31.90 -5.49 -22.06
N PHE A 352 32.94 -6.29 -22.17
CA PHE A 352 32.96 -7.66 -21.69
C PHE A 352 34.35 -7.97 -21.11
N GLY A 353 34.45 -8.02 -19.79
CA GLY A 353 35.75 -8.01 -19.11
C GLY A 353 36.56 -6.76 -19.47
N GLU A 354 37.83 -6.94 -19.85
CA GLU A 354 38.69 -5.85 -20.35
C GLU A 354 38.45 -5.49 -21.83
N SER A 355 37.64 -6.26 -22.55
CA SER A 355 37.40 -6.04 -23.97
C SER A 355 36.28 -5.02 -24.20
N ILE A 356 36.54 -4.07 -25.11
CA ILE A 356 35.57 -3.08 -25.55
C ILE A 356 35.33 -3.27 -27.06
N ARG A 357 34.07 -3.30 -27.47
CA ARG A 357 33.66 -3.36 -28.88
C ARG A 357 32.60 -2.32 -29.18
N SER A 358 32.87 -1.43 -30.13
CA SER A 358 31.87 -0.53 -30.68
C SER A 358 31.10 -1.24 -31.80
N GLY A 359 29.77 -1.12 -31.80
CA GLY A 359 28.92 -1.84 -32.75
C GLY A 359 27.47 -1.37 -32.77
N GLY A 360 26.61 -2.19 -33.36
CA GLY A 360 25.17 -1.97 -33.34
C GLY A 360 24.54 -2.30 -31.98
N ALA A 361 23.21 -2.22 -31.94
CA ALA A 361 22.41 -2.59 -30.77
C ALA A 361 22.49 -4.09 -30.43
N THR A 362 23.22 -4.91 -31.20
CA THR A 362 23.40 -6.34 -30.94
C THR A 362 24.88 -6.72 -30.97
N ILE A 363 25.27 -7.66 -30.11
CA ILE A 363 26.61 -8.23 -30.06
C ILE A 363 26.54 -9.75 -29.93
N ASN A 364 27.50 -10.43 -30.54
CA ASN A 364 27.71 -11.87 -30.42
C ASN A 364 28.98 -12.10 -29.58
N ILE A 365 28.86 -12.89 -28.51
CA ILE A 365 29.94 -13.19 -27.56
C ILE A 365 30.12 -14.71 -27.49
N SER A 366 31.37 -15.16 -27.51
CA SER A 366 31.73 -16.57 -27.31
C SER A 366 32.47 -16.71 -25.99
N TYR A 367 32.10 -17.75 -25.26
CA TYR A 367 32.59 -18.04 -23.91
C TYR A 367 33.52 -19.26 -23.87
N ASP A 368 33.84 -19.83 -25.03
CA ASP A 368 34.62 -21.06 -25.24
C ASP A 368 36.02 -21.05 -24.56
N HIS A 369 36.52 -19.88 -24.17
CA HIS A 369 37.81 -19.71 -23.51
C HIS A 369 37.75 -19.89 -21.98
N LEU A 370 36.55 -19.84 -21.39
CA LEU A 370 36.33 -20.04 -19.97
C LEU A 370 36.32 -21.55 -19.67
N LYS A 371 36.79 -21.94 -18.48
CA LYS A 371 37.00 -23.35 -18.11
C LYS A 371 36.51 -23.71 -16.71
N GLU A 372 35.87 -22.76 -16.05
CA GLU A 372 35.42 -22.88 -14.67
C GLU A 372 34.18 -22.01 -14.47
N ASN A 373 33.35 -22.40 -13.50
CA ASN A 373 32.13 -21.66 -13.18
C ASN A 373 32.46 -20.19 -12.93
N THR A 374 31.94 -19.33 -13.79
CA THR A 374 32.29 -17.91 -13.78
C THR A 374 31.04 -17.09 -14.02
N GLU A 375 30.92 -15.99 -13.29
CA GLU A 375 29.95 -14.94 -13.58
C GLU A 375 30.68 -13.83 -14.34
N VAL A 376 30.20 -13.50 -15.55
CA VAL A 376 30.79 -12.44 -16.37
C VAL A 376 29.83 -11.27 -16.50
N THR A 377 30.34 -10.06 -16.31
CA THR A 377 29.56 -8.83 -16.50
C THR A 377 29.64 -8.37 -17.96
N LEU A 378 28.48 -8.23 -18.59
CA LEU A 378 28.30 -7.62 -19.90
C LEU A 378 27.74 -6.20 -19.72
N GLY A 379 28.52 -5.19 -20.08
CA GLY A 379 28.12 -3.79 -20.07
C GLY A 379 27.78 -3.26 -21.45
N VAL A 380 26.88 -2.28 -21.51
CA VAL A 380 26.62 -1.47 -22.71
C VAL A 380 26.55 0.00 -22.34
N ARG A 381 27.24 0.85 -23.10
CA ARG A 381 27.17 2.30 -23.01
C ARG A 381 26.52 2.83 -24.28
N VAL A 382 25.51 3.70 -24.10
CA VAL A 382 24.71 4.27 -25.18
C VAL A 382 24.99 5.76 -25.27
N ALA A 383 25.37 6.21 -26.45
CA ALA A 383 25.64 7.62 -26.74
C ALA A 383 24.80 8.12 -27.91
N ASN A 384 24.56 9.43 -27.97
CA ASN A 384 24.00 10.07 -29.17
C ASN A 384 25.02 10.06 -30.33
N GLN A 385 24.58 10.51 -31.51
CA GLN A 385 25.45 10.59 -32.71
C GLN A 385 26.64 11.55 -32.56
N GLU A 386 26.65 12.40 -31.52
CA GLU A 386 27.74 13.32 -31.19
C GLU A 386 28.75 12.72 -30.19
N GLY A 387 28.51 11.48 -29.73
CA GLY A 387 29.35 10.79 -28.75
C GLY A 387 29.06 11.16 -27.29
N LYS A 388 28.03 11.97 -27.01
CA LYS A 388 27.58 12.27 -25.65
C LYS A 388 26.87 11.05 -25.08
N VAL A 389 27.33 10.57 -23.93
CA VAL A 389 26.70 9.45 -23.20
C VAL A 389 25.32 9.87 -22.74
N LEU A 390 24.35 9.02 -23.02
CA LEU A 390 22.96 9.20 -22.60
C LEU A 390 22.61 8.28 -21.45
N THR A 391 23.07 7.02 -21.50
CA THR A 391 22.78 6.00 -20.48
C THR A 391 23.77 4.81 -20.61
N SER A 392 23.80 3.95 -19.60
CA SER A 392 24.56 2.70 -19.59
C SER A 392 23.81 1.63 -18.80
N GLY A 393 24.06 0.36 -19.12
CA GLY A 393 23.47 -0.79 -18.42
C GLY A 393 24.44 -1.95 -18.37
N GLU A 394 24.24 -2.84 -17.40
CA GLU A 394 25.07 -4.02 -17.19
C GLU A 394 24.19 -5.23 -16.93
N ALA A 395 24.71 -6.42 -17.22
CA ALA A 395 24.08 -7.69 -16.90
C ALA A 395 25.10 -8.75 -16.52
N ALA A 396 24.78 -9.53 -15.50
CA ALA A 396 25.55 -10.70 -15.10
C ALA A 396 25.14 -11.92 -15.93
N ILE A 397 26.12 -12.62 -16.50
CA ILE A 397 25.96 -13.87 -17.24
C ILE A 397 26.65 -14.96 -16.43
N ARG A 398 25.87 -15.94 -15.97
CA ARG A 398 26.38 -17.09 -15.22
C ARG A 398 26.72 -18.22 -16.16
N ILE A 399 27.91 -18.76 -16.02
CA ILE A 399 28.41 -19.85 -16.83
C ILE A 399 28.77 -20.99 -15.89
N THR A 400 28.16 -22.14 -16.09
CA THR A 400 28.34 -23.33 -15.25
C THR A 400 28.82 -24.51 -16.08
N PHE A 401 29.86 -25.19 -15.59
CA PHE A 401 30.61 -26.26 -16.24
C PHE A 401 30.37 -27.63 -15.59
N ASP A 402 29.68 -27.68 -14.45
CA ASP A 402 29.45 -28.90 -13.67
C ASP A 402 27.96 -29.02 -13.30
N GLU A 403 27.22 -29.83 -14.04
CA GLU A 403 26.34 -30.84 -13.46
C GLU A 403 26.47 -32.07 -14.37
N GLU A 404 26.96 -33.19 -13.82
CA GLU A 404 26.82 -34.50 -14.47
C GLU A 404 25.34 -34.70 -14.83
N ASP A 405 25.10 -35.14 -16.07
CA ASP A 405 23.83 -35.29 -16.78
C ASP A 405 22.67 -35.96 -16.01
N GLU A 406 22.08 -35.31 -15.01
CA GLU A 406 20.80 -35.76 -14.46
C GLU A 406 19.66 -35.33 -15.39
N VAL A 407 19.03 -36.33 -16.02
CA VAL A 407 17.82 -36.14 -16.82
C VAL A 407 16.63 -35.84 -15.90
N ALA A 408 16.31 -34.56 -15.76
CA ALA A 408 15.12 -34.09 -15.05
C ALA A 408 13.87 -34.10 -15.95
N VAL A 409 12.69 -34.02 -15.33
CA VAL A 409 11.40 -33.82 -16.01
C VAL A 409 10.66 -32.66 -15.37
N THR A 410 9.95 -31.88 -16.17
CA THR A 410 9.17 -30.72 -15.72
C THR A 410 7.80 -30.75 -16.37
N ILE A 411 6.72 -30.68 -15.60
CA ILE A 411 5.36 -30.44 -16.11
C ILE A 411 5.31 -29.00 -16.62
N ASP A 412 4.84 -28.81 -17.85
CA ASP A 412 4.71 -27.48 -18.44
C ASP A 412 3.49 -26.77 -17.79
N GLY A 413 3.72 -25.54 -17.33
CA GLY A 413 2.69 -24.70 -16.68
C GLY A 413 3.00 -24.43 -15.21
N ASP A 414 2.05 -23.77 -14.55
CA ASP A 414 2.15 -23.39 -13.15
C ASP A 414 2.05 -24.65 -12.24
N PRO A 415 2.88 -24.80 -11.19
CA PRO A 415 2.83 -25.96 -10.28
C PRO A 415 1.55 -26.03 -9.45
N VAL A 416 0.75 -24.95 -9.43
CA VAL A 416 -0.60 -24.93 -8.88
C VAL A 416 -1.54 -24.31 -9.90
N ARG A 417 -2.67 -24.98 -10.15
CA ARG A 417 -3.73 -24.50 -11.04
C ARG A 417 -5.05 -24.48 -10.30
N ILE A 418 -5.80 -23.38 -10.46
CA ILE A 418 -7.11 -23.22 -9.84
C ILE A 418 -8.15 -23.16 -10.95
N TYR A 419 -9.22 -23.94 -10.80
CA TYR A 419 -10.41 -23.90 -11.65
C TYR A 419 -11.63 -23.56 -10.82
N PHE A 420 -12.50 -22.77 -11.42
CA PHE A 420 -13.81 -22.42 -10.88
C PHE A 420 -14.86 -23.11 -11.73
N LEU A 421 -15.72 -23.90 -11.11
CA LEU A 421 -16.84 -24.58 -11.76
C LEU A 421 -18.16 -23.98 -11.29
N GLU A 422 -19.13 -23.92 -12.19
CA GLU A 422 -20.51 -23.58 -11.84
C GLU A 422 -21.13 -24.67 -10.93
N GLU A 423 -22.16 -24.34 -10.13
CA GLU A 423 -22.76 -25.27 -9.16
C GLU A 423 -23.25 -26.57 -9.82
N ASP A 424 -23.76 -26.49 -11.05
CA ASP A 424 -24.24 -27.61 -11.85
C ASP A 424 -23.16 -28.30 -12.69
N GLU A 425 -21.95 -27.75 -12.77
CA GLU A 425 -20.80 -28.39 -13.39
C GLU A 425 -20.11 -29.32 -12.38
N ASP A 426 -20.07 -30.61 -12.66
CA ASP A 426 -19.39 -31.62 -11.84
C ASP A 426 -18.16 -32.23 -12.52
N TYR A 427 -17.69 -31.60 -13.60
CA TYR A 427 -16.52 -32.07 -14.33
C TYR A 427 -15.58 -30.92 -14.69
N LEU A 428 -14.29 -31.24 -14.82
CA LEU A 428 -13.22 -30.34 -15.24
C LEU A 428 -12.35 -31.03 -16.28
N GLU A 429 -12.19 -30.40 -17.45
CA GLU A 429 -11.21 -30.80 -18.45
C GLU A 429 -9.89 -30.04 -18.25
N HIS A 430 -8.77 -30.76 -18.12
CA HIS A 430 -7.44 -30.20 -17.95
C HIS A 430 -6.46 -30.79 -18.98
N SER A 431 -5.83 -29.92 -19.78
CA SER A 431 -4.72 -30.29 -20.66
C SER A 431 -3.38 -30.16 -19.93
N PHE A 432 -2.51 -31.13 -20.09
CA PHE A 432 -1.21 -31.20 -19.44
C PHE A 432 -0.11 -31.62 -20.42
N SER A 433 1.12 -31.17 -20.17
CA SER A 433 2.32 -31.69 -20.82
C SER A 433 3.51 -31.67 -19.87
N ALA A 434 4.55 -32.43 -20.15
CA ALA A 434 5.81 -32.41 -19.44
C ALA A 434 6.96 -32.60 -20.41
N ARG A 435 8.12 -32.04 -20.05
CA ARG A 435 9.34 -32.14 -20.82
C ARG A 435 10.53 -32.70 -20.04
N ALA A 436 11.34 -33.53 -20.69
CA ALA A 436 12.64 -33.96 -20.18
C ALA A 436 13.72 -32.91 -20.47
N SER A 437 14.68 -32.75 -19.53
CA SER A 437 15.80 -31.80 -19.65
C SER A 437 16.72 -32.14 -20.83
N GLN A 438 16.80 -33.41 -21.22
CA GLN A 438 17.59 -33.90 -22.35
C GLN A 438 16.72 -34.76 -23.29
N PRO A 439 17.06 -34.85 -24.59
CA PRO A 439 16.39 -35.78 -25.50
C PRO A 439 16.81 -37.23 -25.20
N GLY A 440 15.84 -38.16 -25.28
CA GLY A 440 16.10 -39.58 -25.08
C GLY A 440 14.83 -40.40 -25.24
N ASN A 441 14.98 -41.72 -25.14
CA ASN A 441 13.85 -42.66 -25.15
C ASN A 441 13.34 -42.83 -23.72
N TYR A 442 12.29 -42.10 -23.38
CA TYR A 442 11.72 -42.14 -22.05
C TYR A 442 10.28 -42.65 -22.03
N THR A 443 9.90 -43.17 -20.88
CA THR A 443 8.50 -43.44 -20.55
C THR A 443 8.03 -42.43 -19.50
N TYR A 444 6.96 -41.70 -19.80
CA TYR A 444 6.30 -40.79 -18.89
C TYR A 444 5.14 -41.54 -18.24
N GLU A 445 5.17 -41.67 -16.92
CA GLU A 445 4.07 -42.21 -16.13
C GLU A 445 3.36 -41.08 -15.39
N TRP A 446 2.16 -40.78 -15.84
CA TRP A 446 1.26 -39.79 -15.27
C TRP A 446 0.34 -40.41 -14.20
N SER A 447 0.14 -39.67 -13.12
CA SER A 447 -0.80 -39.96 -12.04
C SER A 447 -1.70 -38.75 -11.86
N PHE A 448 -3.02 -38.92 -11.92
CA PHE A 448 -3.94 -37.78 -11.96
C PHE A 448 -4.47 -37.34 -10.59
N GLY A 449 -4.13 -38.05 -9.52
CA GLY A 449 -4.52 -37.70 -8.15
C GLY A 449 -5.89 -38.22 -7.72
N ASP A 450 -6.64 -38.86 -8.61
CA ASP A 450 -7.95 -39.49 -8.37
C ASP A 450 -7.90 -41.03 -8.44
N GLY A 451 -6.69 -41.60 -8.42
CA GLY A 451 -6.43 -43.03 -8.56
C GLY A 451 -6.26 -43.50 -10.00
N ARG A 452 -6.55 -42.67 -11.02
CA ARG A 452 -6.24 -42.96 -12.41
C ARG A 452 -4.78 -42.64 -12.72
N SER A 453 -4.23 -43.38 -13.67
CA SER A 453 -2.87 -43.18 -14.19
C SER A 453 -2.83 -43.44 -15.68
N TRP A 454 -1.85 -42.85 -16.35
CA TRP A 454 -1.64 -43.00 -17.77
C TRP A 454 -0.14 -43.06 -18.05
N SER A 455 0.26 -43.78 -19.09
CA SER A 455 1.67 -43.91 -19.45
C SER A 455 1.83 -43.77 -20.95
N GLN A 456 2.92 -43.09 -21.35
CA GLN A 456 3.26 -42.89 -22.74
C GLN A 456 4.77 -43.00 -22.95
N THR A 457 5.17 -43.66 -24.03
CA THR A 457 6.55 -43.71 -24.53
C THR A 457 6.57 -43.07 -25.92
N PRO A 458 6.74 -41.73 -26.02
CA PRO A 458 6.64 -41.02 -27.30
C PRO A 458 7.81 -41.29 -28.27
N GLY A 459 8.81 -42.08 -27.88
CA GLY A 459 10.03 -42.34 -28.67
C GLY A 459 11.14 -41.34 -28.34
N GLU A 460 12.04 -41.08 -29.31
CA GLU A 460 13.12 -40.11 -29.19
C GLU A 460 12.51 -38.70 -29.14
N GLY A 461 12.19 -38.23 -27.94
CA GLY A 461 11.30 -37.09 -27.78
C GLY A 461 11.30 -36.52 -26.38
N ARG A 462 11.35 -35.19 -26.31
CA ARG A 462 11.43 -34.44 -25.06
C ARG A 462 10.08 -34.21 -24.39
N ILE A 463 8.94 -34.47 -25.02
CA ILE A 463 7.62 -34.00 -24.53
C ILE A 463 6.58 -35.13 -24.54
N SER A 464 5.83 -35.27 -23.44
CA SER A 464 4.60 -36.06 -23.34
C SER A 464 3.47 -35.14 -22.87
N GLY A 465 2.23 -35.38 -23.30
CA GLY A 465 1.09 -34.58 -22.88
C GLY A 465 -0.24 -35.16 -23.32
N GLY A 466 -1.32 -34.67 -22.75
CA GLY A 466 -2.67 -35.17 -22.96
C GLY A 466 -3.74 -34.26 -22.37
N THR A 467 -4.93 -34.81 -22.22
CA THR A 467 -6.05 -34.13 -21.56
C THR A 467 -6.75 -35.12 -20.65
N ILE A 468 -7.13 -34.68 -19.46
CA ILE A 468 -7.84 -35.45 -18.45
C ILE A 468 -9.14 -34.74 -18.09
N THR A 469 -10.22 -35.49 -17.99
CA THR A 469 -11.49 -35.00 -17.45
C THR A 469 -11.67 -35.57 -16.05
N TYR A 470 -11.68 -34.71 -15.05
CA TYR A 470 -12.09 -35.02 -13.68
C TYR A 470 -13.62 -34.96 -13.63
N GLU A 471 -14.26 -35.96 -13.05
CA GLU A 471 -15.73 -36.08 -12.95
C GLU A 471 -16.12 -36.23 -11.48
N GLU A 472 -17.41 -36.05 -11.17
CA GLU A 472 -17.94 -36.12 -9.80
C GLU A 472 -17.26 -35.12 -8.83
N ILE A 473 -16.84 -33.97 -9.36
CA ILE A 473 -16.18 -32.93 -8.58
C ILE A 473 -17.16 -32.39 -7.56
N THR A 474 -16.75 -32.39 -6.30
CA THR A 474 -17.44 -31.75 -5.19
C THR A 474 -16.75 -30.43 -4.83
N ASP A 475 -17.37 -29.63 -3.98
CA ASP A 475 -16.81 -28.35 -3.53
C ASP A 475 -15.39 -28.54 -2.96
N ASN A 476 -14.46 -27.68 -3.37
CA ASN A 476 -13.06 -27.65 -2.91
C ASN A 476 -12.25 -28.94 -3.18
N THR A 477 -12.56 -29.65 -4.26
CA THR A 477 -11.78 -30.83 -4.66
C THR A 477 -10.39 -30.42 -5.13
N SER A 478 -9.36 -31.15 -4.70
CA SER A 478 -7.98 -30.97 -5.17
C SER A 478 -7.38 -32.27 -5.67
N PHE A 479 -6.66 -32.19 -6.80
CA PHE A 479 -5.97 -33.29 -7.45
C PHE A 479 -4.46 -33.01 -7.50
N ILE A 480 -3.65 -34.06 -7.37
CA ILE A 480 -2.19 -33.98 -7.59
C ILE A 480 -1.89 -34.68 -8.91
N LEU A 481 -1.62 -33.89 -9.94
CA LEU A 481 -1.11 -34.35 -11.22
C LEU A 481 0.40 -34.58 -11.09
N GLY A 482 0.83 -35.83 -11.06
CA GLY A 482 2.25 -36.20 -11.00
C GLY A 482 2.74 -36.84 -12.30
N VAL A 483 4.01 -36.64 -12.62
CA VAL A 483 4.71 -37.34 -13.70
C VAL A 483 6.00 -37.98 -13.17
N ARG A 484 6.27 -39.21 -13.62
CA ARG A 484 7.55 -39.89 -13.41
C ARG A 484 8.18 -40.19 -14.75
N LEU A 485 9.42 -39.75 -14.94
CA LEU A 485 10.21 -40.07 -16.13
C LEU A 485 11.03 -41.32 -15.87
N LYS A 486 10.94 -42.29 -16.77
CA LYS A 486 11.73 -43.54 -16.72
C LYS A 486 12.57 -43.73 -17.96
N ASP A 487 13.73 -44.34 -17.80
CA ASP A 487 14.55 -44.83 -18.92
C ASP A 487 13.97 -46.10 -19.56
N GLU A 488 14.68 -46.66 -20.56
CA GLU A 488 14.30 -47.89 -21.24
C GLU A 488 14.35 -49.14 -20.32
N GLN A 489 15.14 -49.08 -19.26
CA GLN A 489 15.32 -50.15 -18.27
C GLN A 489 14.26 -50.09 -17.17
N GLY A 490 13.47 -49.00 -17.12
CA GLY A 490 12.41 -48.76 -16.15
C GLY A 490 12.87 -48.04 -14.88
N GLU A 491 14.11 -47.57 -14.83
CA GLU A 491 14.64 -46.77 -13.72
C GLU A 491 14.08 -45.36 -13.79
N VAL A 492 13.75 -44.79 -12.62
CA VAL A 492 13.16 -43.45 -12.54
C VAL A 492 14.27 -42.40 -12.57
N LEU A 493 14.28 -41.60 -13.64
CA LEU A 493 15.24 -40.52 -13.85
C LEU A 493 14.81 -39.20 -13.19
N GLY A 494 13.50 -38.94 -13.19
CA GLY A 494 12.96 -37.69 -12.65
C GLY A 494 11.51 -37.82 -12.24
N ARG A 495 11.05 -36.86 -11.42
CA ARG A 495 9.65 -36.72 -11.02
C ARG A 495 9.29 -35.25 -10.97
N ASP A 496 8.05 -34.94 -11.30
CA ASP A 496 7.47 -33.63 -11.08
C ASP A 496 5.98 -33.74 -10.73
N GLN A 497 5.41 -32.71 -10.12
CA GLN A 497 4.02 -32.68 -9.70
C GLN A 497 3.42 -31.28 -9.76
N MET A 498 2.11 -31.25 -10.01
CA MET A 498 1.29 -30.05 -10.11
C MET A 498 -0.01 -30.27 -9.32
N THR A 499 -0.43 -29.28 -8.55
CA THR A 499 -1.67 -29.31 -7.78
C THR A 499 -2.79 -28.64 -8.57
N ILE A 500 -3.92 -29.31 -8.75
CA ILE A 500 -5.12 -28.74 -9.36
C ILE A 500 -6.14 -28.55 -8.24
N ASN A 501 -6.55 -27.32 -7.97
CA ASN A 501 -7.63 -27.00 -7.04
C ASN A 501 -8.88 -26.66 -7.84
N VAL A 502 -10.02 -27.22 -7.44
CA VAL A 502 -11.31 -26.93 -8.04
C VAL A 502 -12.25 -26.38 -6.98
N VAL A 503 -12.75 -25.18 -7.22
CA VAL A 503 -13.69 -24.49 -6.35
C VAL A 503 -15.04 -24.48 -7.07
N LYS A 504 -16.08 -24.96 -6.40
CA LYS A 504 -17.47 -24.82 -6.85
C LYS A 504 -18.06 -23.62 -6.13
N ASP A 505 -18.63 -22.67 -6.86
CA ASP A 505 -19.28 -21.52 -6.26
C ASP A 505 -20.61 -21.23 -6.99
N GLU A 506 -21.67 -20.99 -6.21
CA GLU A 506 -22.89 -20.35 -6.70
C GLU A 506 -22.48 -18.93 -7.13
N GLU A 507 -22.54 -18.58 -8.42
CA GLU A 507 -22.19 -17.27 -9.01
C GLU A 507 -21.23 -16.43 -8.14
N PRO A 508 -19.92 -16.36 -8.47
CA PRO A 508 -18.90 -15.88 -7.54
C PRO A 508 -19.36 -14.62 -6.81
N GLU A 509 -19.53 -14.71 -5.49
CA GLU A 509 -19.35 -13.53 -4.64
C GLU A 509 -17.87 -13.17 -4.78
N GLU A 510 -17.61 -12.38 -5.84
CA GLU A 510 -16.39 -11.74 -6.29
C GLU A 510 -15.11 -12.26 -5.59
N MET A 511 -14.33 -13.11 -6.28
CA MET A 511 -12.90 -13.21 -5.96
C MET A 511 -12.38 -11.77 -5.86
N GLU A 512 -11.96 -11.39 -4.65
CA GLU A 512 -11.54 -10.02 -4.43
C GLU A 512 -10.13 -9.87 -4.99
N GLU A 513 -10.04 -9.35 -6.21
CA GLU A 513 -8.77 -8.97 -6.82
C GLU A 513 -8.33 -7.62 -6.27
N ARG A 514 -7.10 -7.58 -5.79
CA ARG A 514 -6.45 -6.37 -5.27
C ARG A 514 -5.13 -6.16 -6.01
N GLU A 515 -4.79 -4.90 -6.23
CA GLU A 515 -3.47 -4.49 -6.68
C GLU A 515 -2.83 -3.62 -5.60
N ASP A 516 -1.53 -3.82 -5.40
CA ASP A 516 -0.76 -3.03 -4.45
C ASP A 516 0.68 -2.84 -4.93
N ILE A 517 1.39 -1.84 -4.40
CA ILE A 517 2.75 -1.50 -4.81
C ILE A 517 3.70 -1.66 -3.63
N MET A 518 4.71 -2.51 -3.80
CA MET A 518 5.76 -2.68 -2.82
C MET A 518 7.04 -2.03 -3.30
N ALA A 519 7.30 -0.82 -2.78
CA ALA A 519 8.43 0.01 -3.20
C ALA A 519 9.51 0.24 -2.14
N ARG A 520 9.32 -0.29 -0.92
CA ARG A 520 10.21 -0.02 0.23
C ARG A 520 11.04 -1.24 0.59
N CYS A 521 12.32 -1.00 0.83
CA CYS A 521 13.28 -2.02 1.26
C CYS A 521 13.36 -2.09 2.80
N ASN A 522 13.60 -3.29 3.33
CA ASN A 522 13.91 -3.61 4.72
C ASN A 522 12.84 -3.18 5.75
N GLU A 523 11.61 -2.94 5.30
CA GLU A 523 10.46 -2.54 6.13
C GLU A 523 9.32 -3.56 6.01
N TRP A 524 8.61 -3.81 7.11
CA TRP A 524 7.37 -4.59 7.07
C TRP A 524 6.26 -3.74 6.47
N TYR A 525 5.71 -4.23 5.38
CA TYR A 525 4.52 -3.73 4.72
C TYR A 525 3.32 -4.47 5.32
N GLU A 526 2.37 -3.76 5.94
CA GLU A 526 1.09 -4.35 6.37
C GLU A 526 0.25 -4.59 5.11
N SER A 527 0.48 -5.75 4.51
CA SER A 527 0.21 -6.01 3.10
C SER A 527 -1.24 -6.36 2.81
N GLY A 528 -1.95 -6.99 3.75
CA GLY A 528 -3.34 -7.38 3.50
C GLY A 528 -4.07 -7.85 4.74
N SER A 529 -5.37 -7.59 4.79
CA SER A 529 -6.30 -8.22 5.73
C SER A 529 -7.64 -8.49 5.04
N GLY A 530 -8.40 -9.45 5.55
CA GLY A 530 -9.68 -9.82 4.97
C GLY A 530 -10.46 -10.83 5.80
N GLY A 531 -11.51 -11.38 5.18
CA GLY A 531 -12.43 -12.31 5.80
C GLY A 531 -12.64 -13.58 4.98
N ALA A 532 -13.86 -14.09 4.98
CA ALA A 532 -14.21 -15.29 4.21
C ALA A 532 -14.17 -15.01 2.70
N GLY A 533 -13.93 -16.07 1.92
CA GLY A 533 -13.78 -16.02 0.46
C GLY A 533 -12.34 -16.21 0.00
N THR A 534 -12.10 -15.92 -1.27
CA THR A 534 -10.75 -15.92 -1.86
C THR A 534 -10.37 -14.50 -2.22
N THR A 535 -9.24 -14.03 -1.67
CA THR A 535 -8.66 -12.73 -2.02
C THR A 535 -7.34 -12.95 -2.72
N ARG A 536 -7.15 -12.32 -3.88
CA ARG A 536 -5.92 -12.39 -4.67
C ARG A 536 -5.32 -10.99 -4.77
N THR A 537 -4.15 -10.78 -4.18
CA THR A 537 -3.44 -9.50 -4.23
C THR A 537 -2.20 -9.61 -5.11
N THR A 538 -2.17 -8.84 -6.20
CA THR A 538 -1.00 -8.72 -7.08
C THR A 538 -0.15 -7.53 -6.63
N TYR A 539 1.11 -7.78 -6.29
CA TYR A 539 2.06 -6.76 -5.87
C TYR A 539 2.96 -6.34 -7.03
N ASP A 540 2.98 -5.05 -7.37
CA ASP A 540 4.00 -4.44 -8.20
C ASP A 540 5.28 -4.23 -7.38
N ILE A 541 6.34 -4.94 -7.78
CA ILE A 541 7.69 -4.87 -7.21
C ILE A 541 8.68 -4.23 -8.19
N SER A 542 8.22 -3.61 -9.27
CA SER A 542 9.05 -3.05 -10.35
C SER A 542 10.09 -2.03 -9.86
N SER A 543 9.78 -1.31 -8.77
CA SER A 543 10.71 -0.36 -8.14
C SER A 543 11.80 -0.99 -7.29
N LEU A 544 11.67 -2.28 -6.93
CA LEU A 544 12.65 -2.97 -6.07
C LEU A 544 13.81 -3.54 -6.91
N PRO A 545 15.05 -3.47 -6.40
CA PRO A 545 16.21 -3.97 -7.10
C PRO A 545 16.16 -5.50 -7.30
N VAL A 546 16.72 -5.98 -8.41
CA VAL A 546 17.03 -7.40 -8.60
C VAL A 546 17.91 -7.88 -7.44
N GLY A 547 17.65 -9.10 -6.96
CA GLY A 547 18.32 -9.66 -5.78
C GLY A 547 17.61 -9.38 -4.45
N THR A 548 16.49 -8.64 -4.46
CA THR A 548 15.66 -8.42 -3.27
C THR A 548 14.99 -9.72 -2.81
N SER A 549 15.18 -10.13 -1.55
CA SER A 549 14.50 -11.31 -1.01
C SER A 549 13.21 -10.95 -0.28
N PHE A 550 12.18 -11.78 -0.37
CA PHE A 550 10.87 -11.51 0.22
C PHE A 550 10.61 -12.42 1.41
N GLU A 551 10.01 -11.88 2.45
CA GLU A 551 9.54 -12.63 3.61
C GLU A 551 8.12 -12.21 4.01
N MET A 552 7.40 -13.10 4.69
CA MET A 552 6.00 -12.91 5.06
C MET A 552 5.77 -13.29 6.52
N ARG A 553 4.91 -12.53 7.18
CA ARG A 553 4.24 -12.89 8.43
C ARG A 553 2.75 -12.94 8.19
N PHE A 554 2.07 -13.89 8.79
CA PHE A 554 0.63 -14.05 8.61
C PHE A 554 -0.03 -14.42 9.94
N ASP A 555 -1.32 -14.14 10.07
CA ASP A 555 -2.18 -14.55 11.17
C ASP A 555 -3.60 -14.84 10.67
N ALA A 556 -3.96 -16.12 10.64
CA ALA A 556 -5.32 -16.63 10.39
C ALA A 556 -6.15 -16.77 11.70
N TYR A 557 -5.62 -16.26 12.82
CA TYR A 557 -6.23 -16.38 14.14
C TYR A 557 -6.63 -17.82 14.51
N SER A 558 -7.93 -18.10 14.61
CA SER A 558 -8.47 -19.38 15.12
C SER A 558 -9.34 -20.12 14.11
N ILE A 559 -9.77 -19.47 13.04
CA ILE A 559 -10.52 -20.10 11.94
C ILE A 559 -9.51 -20.37 10.83
N PRO A 560 -9.35 -21.62 10.35
CA PRO A 560 -8.25 -21.89 9.46
C PRO A 560 -8.32 -21.17 8.10
N ASP A 561 -7.23 -20.51 7.71
CA ASP A 561 -7.05 -19.92 6.37
C ASP A 561 -5.75 -20.43 5.73
N ARG A 562 -5.60 -20.26 4.41
CA ARG A 562 -4.41 -20.68 3.65
C ARG A 562 -3.85 -19.51 2.83
N PHE A 563 -2.55 -19.25 2.97
CA PHE A 563 -1.81 -18.21 2.25
C PHE A 563 -0.90 -18.87 1.21
N ILE A 564 -1.03 -18.46 -0.04
CA ILE A 564 -0.26 -18.95 -1.18
C ILE A 564 0.46 -17.74 -1.80
N VAL A 565 1.76 -17.85 -2.03
CA VAL A 565 2.55 -16.83 -2.72
C VAL A 565 3.02 -17.40 -4.05
N GLU A 566 2.71 -16.69 -5.13
CA GLU A 566 3.09 -17.04 -6.49
C GLU A 566 4.05 -15.98 -7.05
N TYR A 567 5.17 -16.40 -7.64
CA TYR A 567 6.11 -15.52 -8.33
C TYR A 567 6.46 -16.12 -9.68
N GLU A 568 6.36 -15.35 -10.76
CA GLU A 568 6.54 -15.83 -12.14
C GLU A 568 5.60 -17.01 -12.52
N GLY A 569 4.39 -17.04 -11.96
CA GLY A 569 3.43 -18.13 -12.15
C GLY A 569 3.72 -19.37 -11.30
N VAL A 570 4.81 -19.39 -10.52
CA VAL A 570 5.20 -20.52 -9.68
C VAL A 570 4.80 -20.29 -8.22
N GLU A 571 4.16 -21.27 -7.59
CA GLU A 571 3.97 -21.28 -6.13
C GLU A 571 5.34 -21.34 -5.44
N VAL A 572 5.76 -20.23 -4.85
CA VAL A 572 7.00 -20.11 -4.10
C VAL A 572 6.80 -20.33 -2.60
N TYR A 573 5.54 -20.26 -2.13
CA TYR A 573 5.18 -20.62 -0.76
C TYR A 573 3.71 -20.97 -0.59
N ASN A 574 3.45 -21.99 0.23
CA ASN A 574 2.12 -22.35 0.69
C ASN A 574 2.15 -22.60 2.19
N SER A 575 1.33 -21.87 2.93
CA SER A 575 1.26 -22.05 4.37
C SER A 575 0.61 -23.37 4.77
N GLY A 576 -0.14 -24.03 3.89
CA GLY A 576 -1.19 -24.98 4.26
C GLY A 576 -2.28 -24.28 5.10
N TRP A 577 -3.22 -25.04 5.66
CA TRP A 577 -4.24 -24.47 6.55
C TRP A 577 -3.62 -24.03 7.89
N ARG A 578 -3.81 -22.77 8.28
CA ARG A 578 -3.27 -22.19 9.52
C ARG A 578 -4.41 -21.78 10.42
N GLY A 579 -4.48 -22.30 11.65
CA GLY A 579 -5.57 -21.97 12.57
C GLY A 579 -5.76 -23.01 13.66
N SER A 580 -7.01 -23.19 14.11
CA SER A 580 -7.32 -24.16 15.15
C SER A 580 -7.48 -25.59 14.62
N GLN A 581 -6.65 -26.51 15.12
CA GLN A 581 -6.78 -27.95 14.84
C GLN A 581 -8.15 -28.51 15.24
N SER A 582 -8.73 -28.03 16.34
CA SER A 582 -10.05 -28.52 16.77
C SER A 582 -11.17 -28.08 15.83
N ARG A 583 -11.02 -26.91 15.18
CA ARG A 583 -11.98 -26.41 14.21
C ARG A 583 -11.84 -27.14 12.87
N ALA A 584 -10.60 -27.35 12.42
CA ALA A 584 -10.34 -28.15 11.23
C ALA A 584 -10.84 -29.59 11.37
N ALA A 585 -10.61 -30.23 12.53
CA ALA A 585 -11.10 -31.58 12.79
C ALA A 585 -12.63 -31.68 12.86
N ALA A 586 -13.33 -30.58 13.18
CA ALA A 586 -14.79 -30.52 13.21
C ALA A 586 -15.42 -30.32 11.82
N LYS A 587 -14.63 -29.88 10.84
CA LYS A 587 -15.05 -29.61 9.45
C LYS A 587 -14.01 -30.11 8.43
N PRO A 588 -13.69 -31.43 8.42
CA PRO A 588 -12.66 -31.99 7.56
C PRO A 588 -12.92 -31.77 6.06
N GLU A 589 -14.18 -31.55 5.67
CA GLU A 589 -14.60 -31.18 4.32
C GLU A 589 -14.15 -29.79 3.88
N LEU A 590 -14.06 -28.82 4.80
CA LEU A 590 -13.55 -27.48 4.49
C LEU A 590 -12.02 -27.38 4.59
N TYR A 591 -11.42 -28.27 5.38
CA TYR A 591 -9.98 -28.24 5.70
C TYR A 591 -9.34 -29.60 5.44
N PRO A 592 -9.30 -30.04 4.17
CA PRO A 592 -8.71 -31.32 3.81
C PRO A 592 -7.24 -31.36 4.23
N GLY A 593 -6.84 -32.44 4.89
CA GLY A 593 -5.49 -32.60 5.45
C GLY A 593 -5.28 -31.96 6.84
N GLY A 594 -6.27 -31.26 7.40
CA GLY A 594 -6.16 -30.59 8.70
C GLY A 594 -5.29 -29.33 8.67
N VAL A 595 -4.94 -28.77 9.84
CA VAL A 595 -4.05 -27.59 9.91
C VAL A 595 -2.58 -27.98 9.92
N SER A 596 -1.78 -27.24 9.16
CA SER A 596 -0.32 -27.33 9.09
C SER A 596 0.38 -26.61 10.25
N GLY A 597 -0.38 -25.88 11.08
CA GLY A 597 0.11 -25.28 12.32
C GLY A 597 -0.82 -24.21 12.88
N ALA A 598 -0.30 -23.44 13.85
CA ALA A 598 -1.02 -22.33 14.46
C ALA A 598 -1.45 -21.27 13.42
N GLY A 599 -2.44 -20.45 13.79
CA GLY A 599 -2.95 -19.37 12.93
C GLY A 599 -1.88 -18.34 12.55
N SER A 600 -1.00 -17.99 13.49
CA SER A 600 0.10 -17.06 13.25
C SER A 600 1.40 -17.76 12.86
N GLY A 601 2.14 -17.20 11.90
CA GLY A 601 3.45 -17.70 11.48
C GLY A 601 4.29 -16.67 10.74
N SER A 602 5.53 -17.06 10.43
CA SER A 602 6.47 -16.28 9.63
C SER A 602 7.32 -17.18 8.76
N VAL A 603 7.60 -16.75 7.54
CA VAL A 603 8.51 -17.40 6.61
C VAL A 603 9.48 -16.37 6.04
N SER A 604 10.77 -16.68 6.03
CA SER A 604 11.82 -15.85 5.43
C SER A 604 12.29 -16.43 4.10
N ASN A 605 12.85 -15.58 3.23
CA ASN A 605 13.42 -15.97 1.94
C ASN A 605 12.47 -16.82 1.09
N ILE A 606 11.22 -16.38 0.95
CA ILE A 606 10.18 -17.00 0.12
C ILE A 606 10.66 -17.11 -1.33
N PHE A 607 11.16 -16.00 -1.86
CA PHE A 607 11.80 -15.94 -3.17
C PHE A 607 12.76 -14.74 -3.22
N THR A 608 13.60 -14.71 -4.25
CA THR A 608 14.48 -13.59 -4.57
C THR A 608 14.09 -13.03 -5.92
N LYS A 609 13.81 -11.72 -5.98
CA LYS A 609 13.39 -11.03 -7.19
C LYS A 609 14.48 -11.08 -8.28
N ASN A 610 14.03 -11.41 -9.48
CA ASN A 610 14.76 -11.30 -10.73
C ASN A 610 14.20 -10.12 -11.57
N GLU A 611 14.11 -10.28 -12.90
CA GLU A 611 13.57 -9.26 -13.80
C GLU A 611 12.03 -9.15 -13.72
N ALA A 612 11.32 -10.14 -13.18
CA ALA A 612 9.87 -10.06 -13.02
C ALA A 612 9.45 -8.94 -12.07
N GLN A 613 8.32 -8.32 -12.41
CA GLN A 613 7.84 -7.08 -11.80
C GLN A 613 6.66 -7.30 -10.87
N HIS A 614 6.12 -8.52 -10.81
CA HIS A 614 4.95 -8.82 -10.01
C HIS A 614 5.07 -10.17 -9.31
N PHE A 615 4.43 -10.27 -8.15
CA PHE A 615 4.13 -11.53 -7.48
C PHE A 615 2.72 -11.44 -6.91
N THR A 616 2.13 -12.58 -6.58
CA THR A 616 0.74 -12.65 -6.10
C THR A 616 0.69 -13.31 -4.74
N VAL A 617 -0.19 -12.81 -3.87
CA VAL A 617 -0.57 -13.50 -2.64
C VAL A 617 -2.06 -13.83 -2.71
N THR A 618 -2.37 -15.11 -2.64
CA THR A 618 -3.75 -15.61 -2.61
C THR A 618 -4.05 -16.11 -1.20
N VAL A 619 -5.13 -15.60 -0.60
CA VAL A 619 -5.62 -16.05 0.70
C VAL A 619 -6.98 -16.72 0.51
N ILE A 620 -7.11 -17.93 1.05
CA ILE A 620 -8.33 -18.74 0.97
C ILE A 620 -8.87 -18.91 2.38
N GLY A 621 -10.02 -18.30 2.64
CA GLY A 621 -10.76 -18.38 3.90
C GLY A 621 -12.14 -19.02 3.70
N PRO A 622 -12.26 -20.36 3.76
CA PRO A 622 -13.46 -21.07 3.30
C PRO A 622 -14.63 -21.00 4.30
N GLU A 623 -14.43 -20.45 5.50
CA GLU A 623 -15.45 -20.42 6.55
C GLU A 623 -15.89 -19.00 6.88
N ALA A 624 -17.20 -18.75 6.78
CA ALA A 624 -17.82 -17.48 7.16
C ALA A 624 -17.41 -17.03 8.58
N GLY A 625 -17.05 -15.75 8.70
CA GLY A 625 -16.56 -15.16 9.94
C GLY A 625 -15.08 -15.42 10.23
N THR A 626 -14.34 -16.07 9.32
CA THR A 626 -12.88 -16.03 9.33
C THR A 626 -12.38 -14.59 9.18
N ALA A 627 -11.18 -14.35 9.68
CA ALA A 627 -10.45 -13.12 9.53
C ALA A 627 -8.97 -13.48 9.41
N TRP A 628 -8.26 -12.76 8.56
CA TRP A 628 -6.84 -12.97 8.37
C TRP A 628 -6.12 -11.66 8.14
N GLN A 629 -4.82 -11.67 8.41
CA GLN A 629 -3.91 -10.59 8.06
C GLN A 629 -2.54 -11.15 7.70
N TYR A 630 -1.81 -10.46 6.83
CA TYR A 630 -0.40 -10.73 6.56
C TYR A 630 0.37 -9.45 6.27
N ALA A 631 1.67 -9.52 6.54
CA ALA A 631 2.63 -8.48 6.26
C ALA A 631 3.80 -9.08 5.47
N LEU A 632 4.36 -8.29 4.56
CA LEU A 632 5.49 -8.70 3.71
C LEU A 632 6.67 -7.77 3.96
N ARG A 633 7.90 -8.26 3.77
CA ARG A 633 9.10 -7.41 3.78
C ARG A 633 9.99 -7.77 2.61
N ALA A 634 10.42 -6.75 1.89
CA ALA A 634 11.37 -6.83 0.79
C ALA A 634 12.78 -6.49 1.31
N ASN A 635 13.67 -7.46 1.44
CA ASN A 635 15.04 -7.26 1.89
C ASN A 635 15.96 -7.00 0.69
N CYS A 636 16.26 -5.73 0.42
CA CYS A 636 17.08 -5.34 -0.73
C CYS A 636 18.57 -5.56 -0.45
N PRO A 637 19.36 -5.99 -1.44
CA PRO A 637 20.81 -6.11 -1.31
C PRO A 637 21.46 -4.74 -1.04
N GLU A 638 22.46 -4.71 -0.17
CA GLU A 638 23.31 -3.53 0.01
C GLU A 638 24.07 -3.26 -1.30
N ILE A 639 23.90 -2.07 -1.88
CA ILE A 639 24.65 -1.66 -3.06
C ILE A 639 26.00 -1.14 -2.55
N PRO A 640 27.15 -1.78 -2.89
CA PRO A 640 28.44 -1.30 -2.44
C PRO A 640 28.70 0.10 -3.00
N GLU A 641 29.11 1.03 -2.13
CA GLU A 641 29.52 2.38 -2.51
C GLU A 641 30.68 2.29 -3.51
N ALA A 642 30.52 2.89 -4.69
CA ALA A 642 31.59 2.96 -5.68
C ALA A 642 32.74 3.80 -5.11
N GLU A 643 33.92 3.20 -4.93
CA GLU A 643 35.14 3.91 -4.53
C GLU A 643 35.40 5.07 -5.51
N GLU A 644 35.27 6.31 -5.01
CA GLU A 644 35.71 7.49 -5.76
C GLU A 644 37.21 7.41 -6.01
N GLY A 645 37.57 7.23 -7.29
CA GLY A 645 38.94 7.15 -7.76
C GLY A 645 39.75 8.39 -7.36
N SER A 646 40.84 8.14 -6.63
CA SER A 646 41.89 9.11 -6.35
C SER A 646 42.38 9.79 -7.63
N VAL A 647 42.26 11.11 -7.68
CA VAL A 647 42.86 11.94 -8.74
C VAL A 647 44.39 11.86 -8.65
N PRO A 648 45.11 11.51 -9.72
CA PRO A 648 46.56 11.53 -9.71
C PRO A 648 47.06 12.98 -9.75
N THR A 649 47.83 13.35 -8.74
CA THR A 649 48.62 14.59 -8.73
C THR A 649 49.81 14.48 -9.68
N GLU A 650 49.91 15.42 -10.63
CA GLU A 650 51.13 15.74 -11.38
C GLU A 650 52.18 16.47 -10.51
#